data_AF-A0AAD3TYX6-F1
#
_entry.id   AF-A0AAD3TYX6-F1
#
_cell.length_a   1.000
_cell.length_b   1.000
_cell.length_c   1.000
_cell.angle_alpha   90.00
_cell.angle_beta   90.00
_cell.angle_gamma   90.00
#
_symmetry.space_group_name_H-M   'P 1'
#
loop_
_entity.id
_entity.type
_entity.pdbx_description
1 polymer ?
#
loop_
_entity_poly.entity_id
_entity_poly.type
_entity_poly.pdbx_seq_one_letter_code
_entity_poly.pdbx_strand_id
1 'polypeptide(L)'
;MPVIDRRPSMPVPSPLSRATSKANLGRPRLANVNSGSGSCEGESDGEGGEGLNRNPLRIDTHASIAPVYPLIIGRRRTQYIRLPVLVQPLLNPRGSWLSPEDVATPWLSLFYDLAVGAILSAFNGSHQLQSAENMPSYFAYYVIIVSLWTTQLHYDMRYEGDDVVHRVFKGLHLALFVYIGAASGGWDLSRITVPQLGTVSGADSVAAAQAGGSFLTVAIAIALNHSLLCMQYIMVVVVGRKAGRPTASPALSAASLSVTCSFVIVAAAIPARTDGLAAAKIVFMYTSVLIDMGSILFQVLWGVQVPVRWHRVAERYGSLTLIILGQGFSQLTTVFQNSLTGLGARDSTTYAQVFLAIGIMYNLWSLLFSNFRQEVPVDAGRTWLYEIIHFPLHFSMLLLLIAVVNTITINSFAYSIVDAGNLFVTMLTYIKADMPVTSPEVEQLAIELNRLKTYPEFEQQYVLLQGMENGTIAGDMELEAYTYLAQLLYSACQKSSIVITSDAGAMLTALFQIDQNATAPGFDIVDARAQAASLGVDALTSIIGSALKGTMWLYPTAGTTLVLCALRSMTRYHFLGATHWVVHGLQLGVGSALGLLGLLGIGSDAVTLNWYDKLNVYRPLYKVVLHRVALVVVFVAYSLVVIGCSMWNQVFERCEWKTCWRRRKRERVEDEAL
;
A
#
# COMPACT_ATOMS: atom_id res chain seq x y z
N MET A 1 21.81 44.01 -11.77
CA MET A 1 22.40 44.46 -10.49
C MET A 1 22.26 43.32 -9.48
N PRO A 2 23.33 42.80 -8.85
CA PRO A 2 23.16 41.81 -7.78
C PRO A 2 23.46 42.43 -6.41
N VAL A 3 22.53 42.21 -5.47
CA VAL A 3 22.75 42.43 -4.03
C VAL A 3 22.97 41.06 -3.39
N ILE A 4 24.11 40.95 -2.73
CA ILE A 4 24.62 39.81 -1.98
C ILE A 4 24.01 39.86 -0.59
N ASP A 5 23.46 38.75 -0.10
CA ASP A 5 23.04 38.64 1.30
C ASP A 5 23.79 37.49 2.01
N ARG A 6 24.45 37.82 3.11
CA ARG A 6 25.32 36.96 3.93
C ARG A 6 24.54 36.48 5.15
N ARG A 7 24.47 35.17 5.38
CA ARG A 7 24.09 34.61 6.69
C ARG A 7 25.33 34.18 7.50
N PRO A 8 25.33 34.36 8.84
CA PRO A 8 26.46 34.02 9.69
C PRO A 8 26.47 32.53 10.11
N SER A 9 27.68 31.96 10.17
CA SER A 9 28.00 30.60 10.61
C SER A 9 28.01 30.48 12.15
N MET A 10 27.40 29.42 12.68
CA MET A 10 27.50 29.01 14.09
C MET A 10 28.79 28.20 14.37
N PRO A 11 29.32 28.22 15.63
CA PRO A 11 30.60 27.62 15.96
C PRO A 11 30.52 26.12 16.28
N VAL A 12 31.56 25.40 15.86
CA VAL A 12 31.84 23.99 16.14
C VAL A 12 32.53 23.86 17.52
N PRO A 13 32.13 22.92 18.40
CA PRO A 13 32.89 22.63 19.61
C PRO A 13 34.04 21.64 19.33
N SER A 14 35.22 21.97 19.86
CA SER A 14 36.45 21.19 19.86
C SER A 14 36.44 20.03 20.87
N PRO A 15 37.29 18.99 20.69
CA PRO A 15 37.28 17.79 21.52
C PRO A 15 38.14 17.93 22.78
N LEU A 16 37.59 17.49 23.92
CA LEU A 16 38.30 17.40 25.19
C LEU A 16 39.22 16.18 25.24
N SER A 17 40.49 16.44 25.55
CA SER A 17 41.55 15.45 25.74
C SER A 17 41.61 14.93 27.18
N ARG A 18 41.73 13.59 27.28
CA ARG A 18 42.69 12.82 28.09
C ARG A 18 42.89 13.18 29.58
N ALA A 19 42.55 12.22 30.46
CA ALA A 19 43.28 12.02 31.71
C ALA A 19 43.50 10.52 31.97
N THR A 20 44.77 10.15 32.00
CA THR A 20 45.33 8.87 32.41
C THR A 20 45.36 8.77 33.93
N SER A 21 44.99 7.61 34.50
CA SER A 21 45.48 7.21 35.82
C SER A 21 45.75 5.71 35.84
N LYS A 22 47.04 5.37 36.02
CA LYS A 22 47.53 4.04 36.36
C LYS A 22 47.41 3.87 37.87
N ALA A 23 46.88 2.74 38.33
CA ALA A 23 47.21 2.21 39.64
C ALA A 23 47.19 0.67 39.60
N ASN A 24 48.37 0.11 39.88
CA ASN A 24 48.60 -1.28 40.24
C ASN A 24 47.88 -1.64 41.54
N LEU A 25 47.53 -2.92 41.69
CA LEU A 25 47.44 -3.76 42.92
C LEU A 25 46.50 -4.92 42.51
N GLY A 26 46.92 -6.16 42.34
CA GLY A 26 47.52 -7.04 43.33
C GLY A 26 46.67 -8.32 43.35
N ARG A 27 47.23 -9.45 42.91
CA ARG A 27 46.62 -10.79 43.06
C ARG A 27 46.45 -11.11 44.54
N PRO A 28 45.49 -11.98 44.89
CA PRO A 28 45.92 -13.34 45.26
C PRO A 28 45.06 -14.47 44.67
N ARG A 29 45.72 -15.63 44.53
CA ARG A 29 45.16 -16.98 44.36
C ARG A 29 44.40 -17.41 45.62
N LEU A 30 43.41 -18.29 45.47
CA LEU A 30 43.06 -19.49 46.29
C LEU A 30 41.89 -20.18 45.53
N ALA A 31 42.06 -21.36 44.93
CA ALA A 31 42.10 -22.72 45.50
C ALA A 31 40.71 -23.36 45.68
N ASN A 32 40.54 -24.49 44.98
CA ASN A 32 39.75 -25.69 45.27
C ASN A 32 38.53 -25.58 46.20
N VAL A 33 37.35 -25.97 45.67
CA VAL A 33 36.47 -26.92 46.37
C VAL A 33 35.93 -27.93 45.35
N ASN A 34 36.16 -29.19 45.68
CA ASN A 34 35.68 -30.42 45.07
C ASN A 34 34.52 -30.92 45.95
N SER A 35 33.41 -31.37 45.37
CA SER A 35 32.35 -32.26 45.94
C SER A 35 31.07 -32.04 45.13
N GLY A 36 30.25 -33.02 44.81
CA GLY A 36 30.26 -34.43 45.16
C GLY A 36 29.19 -35.13 44.32
N SER A 37 29.50 -36.37 44.00
CA SER A 37 28.62 -37.42 43.48
C SER A 37 27.32 -37.57 44.27
N GLY A 38 26.24 -37.88 43.56
CA GLY A 38 24.96 -38.30 44.14
C GLY A 38 24.12 -39.05 43.12
N SER A 39 24.52 -40.29 42.84
CA SER A 39 23.72 -41.34 42.21
C SER A 39 22.63 -41.83 43.18
N CYS A 40 21.41 -42.07 42.69
CA CYS A 40 20.51 -43.09 43.24
C CYS A 40 19.53 -43.54 42.15
N GLU A 41 19.63 -44.84 41.84
CA GLU A 41 18.66 -45.70 41.18
C GLU A 41 17.47 -46.01 42.09
N GLY A 42 16.44 -46.65 41.53
CA GLY A 42 15.39 -47.40 42.26
C GLY A 42 13.99 -46.79 42.07
N GLU A 43 13.19 -47.17 41.08
CA GLU A 43 12.47 -48.46 40.93
C GLU A 43 11.08 -48.47 41.61
N SER A 44 10.15 -49.09 40.90
CA SER A 44 8.89 -49.72 41.32
C SER A 44 7.56 -49.03 40.96
N ASP A 45 6.78 -49.84 40.26
CA ASP A 45 5.40 -49.75 39.84
C ASP A 45 4.40 -49.61 41.00
N GLY A 46 3.20 -49.14 40.67
CA GLY A 46 2.05 -49.19 41.58
C GLY A 46 0.78 -48.67 40.92
N GLU A 47 0.03 -49.59 40.30
CA GLU A 47 -1.37 -49.42 39.91
C GLU A 47 -2.28 -49.15 41.13
N GLY A 48 -3.36 -48.40 40.87
CA GLY A 48 -4.66 -48.62 41.51
C GLY A 48 -5.03 -47.68 42.65
N GLY A 49 -6.23 -47.10 42.55
CA GLY A 49 -6.95 -46.62 43.73
C GLY A 49 -7.75 -45.33 43.54
N GLU A 50 -9.00 -45.50 43.15
CA GLU A 50 -10.09 -44.53 43.32
C GLU A 50 -10.16 -43.97 44.75
N GLY A 51 -10.64 -42.73 44.89
CA GLY A 51 -10.90 -42.16 46.22
C GLY A 51 -11.23 -40.68 46.23
N LEU A 52 -12.29 -40.28 45.53
CA LEU A 52 -12.98 -39.00 45.75
C LEU A 52 -13.46 -38.91 47.19
N ASN A 53 -13.00 -37.90 47.95
CA ASN A 53 -13.69 -37.46 49.15
C ASN A 53 -13.82 -35.94 49.16
N ARG A 54 -15.06 -35.48 48.94
CA ARG A 54 -15.52 -34.09 49.09
C ARG A 54 -16.01 -33.88 50.52
N ASN A 55 -15.66 -32.75 51.12
CA ASN A 55 -16.57 -31.79 51.79
C ASN A 55 -15.76 -30.75 52.59
N PRO A 56 -16.32 -29.57 52.93
CA PRO A 56 -17.19 -28.69 52.14
C PRO A 56 -16.62 -27.25 52.06
N LEU A 57 -17.07 -26.50 51.04
CA LEU A 57 -16.79 -25.07 50.92
C LEU A 57 -17.49 -24.29 52.04
N ARG A 58 -16.70 -23.64 52.88
CA ARG A 58 -17.08 -22.54 53.77
C ARG A 58 -17.11 -21.26 52.94
N ILE A 59 -18.29 -20.63 52.85
CA ILE A 59 -18.46 -19.30 52.27
C ILE A 59 -18.06 -18.29 53.35
N ASP A 60 -16.85 -17.74 53.24
CA ASP A 60 -16.45 -16.56 54.01
C ASP A 60 -16.63 -15.30 53.13
N THR A 61 -17.65 -14.53 53.48
CA THR A 61 -17.85 -13.14 53.07
C THR A 61 -16.82 -12.27 53.77
N HIS A 62 -15.77 -11.82 53.08
CA HIS A 62 -14.98 -10.67 53.53
C HIS A 62 -14.55 -9.78 52.36
N ALA A 63 -14.99 -8.52 52.47
CA ALA A 63 -14.35 -7.28 52.08
C ALA A 63 -13.53 -7.24 50.77
N SER A 64 -13.93 -6.31 49.90
CA SER A 64 -13.12 -5.75 48.82
C SER A 64 -11.75 -5.31 49.34
N ILE A 65 -10.77 -6.21 49.26
CA ILE A 65 -9.35 -5.88 49.38
C ILE A 65 -8.98 -5.29 48.01
N ALA A 66 -8.68 -4.00 47.99
CA ALA A 66 -8.06 -3.35 46.83
C ALA A 66 -6.85 -4.19 46.39
N PRO A 67 -6.65 -4.41 45.08
CA PRO A 67 -5.52 -5.22 44.62
C PRO A 67 -4.24 -4.65 45.19
N VAL A 68 -3.56 -5.45 46.01
CA VAL A 68 -2.22 -5.15 46.51
C VAL A 68 -1.34 -5.09 45.27
N TYR A 69 -1.05 -3.88 44.80
CA TYR A 69 0.00 -3.69 43.80
C TYR A 69 1.27 -4.28 44.39
N PRO A 70 1.97 -5.20 43.69
CA PRO A 70 3.22 -5.73 44.19
C PRO A 70 4.15 -4.55 44.45
N LEU A 71 4.52 -4.40 45.73
CA LEU A 71 5.58 -3.51 46.17
C LEU A 71 6.75 -3.67 45.19
N ILE A 72 7.18 -2.56 44.57
CA ILE A 72 8.30 -2.48 43.63
C ILE A 72 9.58 -2.78 44.44
N ILE A 73 9.81 -4.05 44.77
CA ILE A 73 11.01 -4.53 45.45
C ILE A 73 12.03 -4.86 44.36
N GLY A 74 13.05 -4.03 44.29
CA GLY A 74 14.25 -4.28 43.50
C GLY A 74 14.20 -3.64 42.12
N ARG A 75 14.87 -2.49 41.99
CA ARG A 75 15.34 -1.97 40.70
C ARG A 75 16.30 -3.03 40.13
N ARG A 76 15.79 -4.01 39.36
CA ARG A 76 16.63 -4.99 38.65
C ARG A 76 17.63 -4.17 37.85
N ARG A 77 18.92 -4.27 38.18
CA ARG A 77 19.98 -3.72 37.34
C ARG A 77 19.86 -4.41 35.99
N THR A 78 19.26 -3.73 35.02
CA THR A 78 19.24 -4.17 33.63
C THR A 78 20.68 -4.10 33.14
N GLN A 79 21.35 -5.25 33.13
CA GLN A 79 22.66 -5.34 32.53
C GLN A 79 22.51 -5.04 31.03
N TYR A 80 23.42 -4.23 30.50
CA TYR A 80 23.45 -3.94 29.08
C TYR A 80 23.80 -5.23 28.34
N ILE A 81 22.81 -5.83 27.66
CA ILE A 81 23.02 -7.05 26.89
C ILE A 81 23.82 -6.66 25.65
N ARG A 82 25.07 -7.14 25.55
CA ARG A 82 25.85 -6.99 24.33
C ARG A 82 25.21 -7.87 23.26
N LEU A 83 24.89 -7.27 22.11
CA LEU A 83 24.42 -8.02 20.95
C LEU A 83 25.49 -9.04 20.53
N PRO A 84 25.17 -10.34 20.47
CA PRO A 84 26.10 -11.33 19.95
C PRO A 84 26.36 -11.05 18.46
N VAL A 85 27.52 -11.51 17.98
CA VAL A 85 27.84 -11.42 16.55
C VAL A 85 26.89 -12.32 15.75
N LEU A 86 26.66 -13.53 16.25
CA LEU A 86 25.77 -14.52 15.66
C LEU A 86 25.18 -15.40 16.77
N VAL A 87 23.86 -15.53 16.79
CA VAL A 87 23.15 -16.43 17.73
C VAL A 87 23.34 -17.88 17.29
N GLN A 88 23.56 -18.79 18.26
CA GLN A 88 23.62 -20.22 17.99
C GLN A 88 22.23 -20.87 18.04
N PRO A 89 21.95 -21.86 17.18
CA PRO A 89 20.67 -22.56 17.19
C PRO A 89 20.56 -23.47 18.42
N LEU A 90 19.32 -23.74 18.82
CA LEU A 90 19.00 -24.72 19.86
C LEU A 90 19.42 -26.13 19.42
N LEU A 91 19.90 -26.94 20.37
CA LEU A 91 20.34 -28.33 20.11
C LEU A 91 19.18 -29.28 19.73
N ASN A 92 17.93 -28.94 20.06
CA ASN A 92 16.78 -29.79 19.76
C ASN A 92 16.48 -29.79 18.23
N PRO A 93 16.68 -30.91 17.51
CA PRO A 93 16.55 -30.94 16.06
C PRO A 93 15.11 -30.74 15.57
N ARG A 94 14.11 -31.10 16.38
CA ARG A 94 12.68 -31.02 16.04
C ARG A 94 11.99 -29.74 16.56
N GLY A 95 12.68 -28.97 17.40
CA GLY A 95 12.13 -27.75 18.01
C GLY A 95 12.35 -26.49 17.17
N SER A 96 12.01 -25.32 17.73
CA SER A 96 12.34 -24.03 17.12
C SER A 96 13.84 -23.87 16.88
N TRP A 97 14.22 -23.06 15.89
CA TRP A 97 15.62 -22.77 15.59
C TRP A 97 16.29 -22.02 16.74
N LEU A 98 15.61 -21.01 17.28
CA LEU A 98 16.11 -20.12 18.33
C LEU A 98 15.28 -20.25 19.61
N SER A 99 15.87 -19.82 20.73
CA SER A 99 15.13 -19.55 21.96
C SER A 99 14.21 -18.33 21.75
N PRO A 100 13.13 -18.18 22.54
CA PRO A 100 12.28 -16.99 22.46
C PRO A 100 13.04 -15.68 22.72
N GLU A 101 14.09 -15.72 23.53
CA GLU A 101 14.88 -14.56 23.96
C GLU A 101 15.89 -14.12 22.89
N ASP A 102 16.36 -15.06 22.06
CA ASP A 102 17.34 -14.78 21.01
C ASP A 102 16.71 -14.42 19.66
N VAL A 103 15.39 -14.41 19.55
CA VAL A 103 14.71 -14.02 18.31
C VAL A 103 14.80 -12.51 18.16
N ALA A 104 15.01 -12.03 16.93
CA ALA A 104 14.92 -10.62 16.60
C ALA A 104 13.65 -9.95 17.15
N THR A 105 13.84 -8.70 17.58
CA THR A 105 12.74 -7.89 18.11
C THR A 105 11.67 -7.67 17.03
N PRO A 106 10.36 -7.65 17.39
CA PRO A 106 9.28 -7.43 16.42
C PRO A 106 9.39 -6.09 15.69
N TRP A 107 10.05 -5.10 16.30
CA TRP A 107 10.32 -3.79 15.72
C TRP A 107 11.21 -3.84 14.47
N LEU A 108 12.17 -4.76 14.41
CA LEU A 108 13.05 -4.90 13.25
C LEU A 108 12.25 -5.38 12.04
N SER A 109 11.41 -6.38 12.26
CA SER A 109 10.55 -6.94 11.22
C SER A 109 9.47 -5.92 10.80
N LEU A 110 8.89 -5.18 11.76
CA LEU A 110 7.94 -4.09 11.47
C LEU A 110 8.57 -2.96 10.65
N PHE A 111 9.81 -2.55 10.98
CA PHE A 111 10.54 -1.53 10.23
C PHE A 111 10.77 -1.95 8.77
N TYR A 112 11.08 -3.22 8.55
CA TYR A 112 11.21 -3.78 7.21
C TYR A 112 9.87 -3.74 6.43
N ASP A 113 8.75 -4.13 7.06
CA ASP A 113 7.43 -4.05 6.41
C ASP A 113 7.04 -2.62 6.06
N LEU A 114 7.40 -1.65 6.91
CA LEU A 114 7.17 -0.23 6.66
C LEU A 114 7.86 0.24 5.39
N ALA A 115 9.08 -0.25 5.13
CA ALA A 115 9.79 0.06 3.89
C ALA A 115 9.10 -0.54 2.66
N VAL A 116 8.62 -1.79 2.75
CA VAL A 116 7.82 -2.40 1.68
C VAL A 116 6.55 -1.58 1.41
N GLY A 117 5.85 -1.15 2.46
CA GLY A 117 4.70 -0.25 2.34
C GLY A 117 5.04 1.10 1.70
N ALA A 118 6.18 1.68 2.05
CA ALA A 118 6.63 2.95 1.46
C ALA A 118 6.93 2.82 -0.04
N ILE A 119 7.50 1.69 -0.47
CA ILE A 119 7.79 1.41 -1.88
C ILE A 119 6.50 1.18 -2.67
N LEU A 120 5.56 0.42 -2.11
CA LEU A 120 4.23 0.30 -2.70
C LEU A 120 3.54 1.67 -2.82
N SER A 121 3.72 2.55 -1.83
CA SER A 121 3.21 3.92 -1.93
C SER A 121 3.90 4.75 -3.01
N ALA A 122 5.23 4.67 -3.12
CA ALA A 122 5.98 5.36 -4.16
C ALA A 122 5.55 4.88 -5.55
N PHE A 123 5.36 3.57 -5.71
CA PHE A 123 4.85 2.98 -6.94
C PHE A 123 3.41 3.42 -7.25
N ASN A 124 2.51 3.41 -6.26
CA ASN A 124 1.14 3.89 -6.44
C ASN A 124 1.10 5.37 -6.86
N GLY A 125 2.03 6.18 -6.35
CA GLY A 125 2.14 7.59 -6.71
C GLY A 125 2.65 7.81 -8.14
N SER A 126 3.59 6.98 -8.60
CA SER A 126 4.16 7.08 -9.96
C SER A 126 3.30 6.38 -11.03
N HIS A 127 2.59 5.32 -10.66
CA HIS A 127 1.73 4.52 -11.53
C HIS A 127 0.29 4.70 -11.11
N GLN A 128 -0.26 5.87 -11.41
CA GLN A 128 -1.67 6.11 -11.18
C GLN A 128 -2.47 5.14 -12.06
N LEU A 129 -3.25 4.25 -11.42
CA LEU A 129 -4.16 3.32 -12.07
C LEU A 129 -5.36 4.07 -12.65
N GLN A 130 -5.11 4.91 -13.65
CA GLN A 130 -6.13 5.65 -14.38
C GLN A 130 -6.56 4.90 -15.64
N SER A 131 -5.68 4.10 -16.25
CA SER A 131 -6.01 3.26 -17.40
C SER A 131 -6.01 1.76 -17.04
N ALA A 132 -6.90 1.00 -17.67
CA ALA A 132 -6.91 -0.46 -17.57
C ALA A 132 -5.68 -1.08 -18.24
N GLU A 133 -5.09 -0.40 -19.23
CA GLU A 133 -3.89 -0.82 -19.96
C GLU A 133 -2.65 -0.90 -19.07
N ASN A 134 -2.57 -0.07 -18.02
CA ASN A 134 -1.44 -0.08 -17.09
C ASN A 134 -1.58 -1.16 -15.99
N MET A 135 -2.75 -1.80 -15.87
CA MET A 135 -3.04 -2.77 -14.81
C MET A 135 -2.13 -4.02 -14.86
N PRO A 136 -1.83 -4.62 -16.02
CA PRO A 136 -0.90 -5.75 -16.09
C PRO A 136 0.49 -5.37 -15.58
N SER A 137 1.04 -4.22 -15.99
CA SER A 137 2.34 -3.71 -15.51
C SER A 137 2.31 -3.44 -14.00
N TYR A 138 1.21 -2.91 -13.48
CA TYR A 138 1.00 -2.70 -12.04
C TYR A 138 0.99 -4.01 -11.25
N PHE A 139 0.19 -4.99 -11.68
CA PHE A 139 0.12 -6.31 -11.06
C PHE A 139 1.47 -7.03 -11.13
N ALA A 140 2.15 -6.95 -12.27
CA ALA A 140 3.49 -7.47 -12.49
C ALA A 140 4.50 -6.94 -11.46
N TYR A 141 4.50 -5.63 -11.19
CA TYR A 141 5.37 -5.02 -10.18
C TYR A 141 4.99 -5.50 -8.77
N TYR A 142 3.70 -5.52 -8.45
CA TYR A 142 3.19 -5.99 -7.16
C TYR A 142 3.63 -7.43 -6.87
N VAL A 143 3.53 -8.34 -7.86
CA VAL A 143 3.98 -9.74 -7.76
C VAL A 143 5.46 -9.81 -7.38
N ILE A 144 6.31 -8.98 -7.97
CA ILE A 144 7.76 -8.93 -7.64
C ILE A 144 7.94 -8.51 -6.17
N ILE A 145 7.34 -7.39 -5.77
CA ILE A 145 7.49 -6.86 -4.40
C ILE A 145 7.02 -7.88 -3.36
N VAL A 146 5.86 -8.48 -3.57
CA VAL A 146 5.31 -9.46 -2.63
C VAL A 146 6.12 -10.76 -2.64
N SER A 147 6.65 -11.19 -3.79
CA SER A 147 7.56 -12.34 -3.83
C SER A 147 8.82 -12.12 -3.01
N LEU A 148 9.47 -10.95 -3.17
CA LEU A 148 10.67 -10.59 -2.41
C LEU A 148 10.37 -10.49 -0.91
N TRP A 149 9.25 -9.87 -0.54
CA TRP A 149 8.84 -9.78 0.86
C TRP A 149 8.51 -11.16 1.43
N THR A 150 7.81 -12.02 0.69
CA THR A 150 7.41 -13.36 1.14
C THR A 150 8.63 -14.26 1.33
N THR A 151 9.57 -14.29 0.38
CA THR A 151 10.80 -15.07 0.52
C THR A 151 11.63 -14.64 1.73
N GLN A 152 11.74 -13.31 1.97
CA GLN A 152 12.38 -12.77 3.17
C GLN A 152 11.61 -13.15 4.45
N LEU A 153 10.29 -12.99 4.46
CA LEU A 153 9.43 -13.32 5.59
C LEU A 153 9.59 -14.78 6.02
N HIS A 154 9.64 -15.71 5.05
CA HIS A 154 9.80 -17.14 5.35
C HIS A 154 11.16 -17.45 5.97
N TYR A 155 12.21 -16.71 5.61
CA TYR A 155 13.50 -16.77 6.28
C TYR A 155 13.38 -16.21 7.70
N ASP A 156 12.83 -15.00 7.83
CA ASP A 156 12.75 -14.25 9.08
C ASP A 156 12.04 -15.04 10.20
N MET A 157 10.86 -15.58 9.87
CA MET A 157 10.02 -16.28 10.85
C MET A 157 10.68 -17.54 11.43
N ARG A 158 11.68 -18.10 10.75
CA ARG A 158 12.36 -19.35 11.12
C ARG A 158 13.74 -19.13 11.72
N TYR A 159 14.53 -18.24 11.14
CA TYR A 159 15.97 -18.20 11.38
C TYR A 159 16.48 -16.87 11.93
N GLU A 160 15.70 -15.78 11.88
CA GLU A 160 16.16 -14.44 12.28
C GLU A 160 16.40 -14.34 13.79
N GLY A 161 17.67 -14.18 14.15
CA GLY A 161 18.12 -13.93 15.51
C GLY A 161 18.42 -12.46 15.79
N ASP A 162 18.40 -12.07 17.06
CA ASP A 162 18.80 -10.73 17.48
C ASP A 162 20.33 -10.60 17.56
N ASP A 163 20.98 -10.59 16.40
CA ASP A 163 22.44 -10.43 16.29
C ASP A 163 22.87 -9.43 15.20
N VAL A 164 24.15 -9.10 15.23
CA VAL A 164 24.76 -8.12 14.31
C VAL A 164 24.65 -8.58 12.86
N VAL A 165 24.87 -9.87 12.57
CA VAL A 165 24.86 -10.41 11.21
C VAL A 165 23.48 -10.27 10.57
N HIS A 166 22.42 -10.72 11.25
CA HIS A 166 21.05 -10.58 10.75
C HIS A 166 20.66 -9.12 10.54
N ARG A 167 21.04 -8.21 11.43
CA ARG A 167 20.79 -6.77 11.30
C ARG A 167 21.49 -6.16 10.08
N VAL A 168 22.73 -6.56 9.79
CA VAL A 168 23.46 -6.09 8.59
C VAL A 168 22.77 -6.57 7.32
N PHE A 169 22.43 -7.86 7.22
CA PHE A 169 21.69 -8.38 6.07
C PHE A 169 20.35 -7.66 5.90
N LYS A 170 19.60 -7.43 6.98
CA LYS A 170 18.34 -6.69 6.94
C LYS A 170 18.52 -5.27 6.40
N GLY A 171 19.58 -4.58 6.82
CA GLY A 171 19.94 -3.26 6.29
C GLY A 171 20.26 -3.29 4.79
N LEU A 172 20.95 -4.32 4.31
CA LEU A 172 21.23 -4.51 2.89
C LEU A 172 19.95 -4.79 2.08
N HIS A 173 19.06 -5.65 2.58
CA HIS A 173 17.76 -5.89 1.96
C HIS A 173 16.93 -4.60 1.88
N LEU A 174 16.90 -3.81 2.96
CA LEU A 174 16.22 -2.52 2.98
C LEU A 174 16.75 -1.56 1.90
N ALA A 175 18.07 -1.47 1.74
CA ALA A 175 18.68 -0.65 0.69
C ALA A 175 18.25 -1.11 -0.72
N LEU A 176 18.25 -2.42 -0.98
CA LEU A 176 17.80 -2.97 -2.27
C LEU A 176 16.33 -2.64 -2.56
N PHE A 177 15.47 -2.74 -1.55
CA PHE A 177 14.06 -2.37 -1.65
C PHE A 177 13.90 -0.88 -2.04
N VAL A 178 14.67 0.02 -1.43
CA VAL A 178 14.65 1.45 -1.80
C VAL A 178 15.05 1.65 -3.27
N TYR A 179 16.07 0.94 -3.77
CA TYR A 179 16.44 1.01 -5.20
C TYR A 179 15.32 0.51 -6.12
N ILE A 180 14.60 -0.56 -5.73
CA ILE A 180 13.43 -1.06 -6.48
C ILE A 180 12.32 0.00 -6.51
N GLY A 181 12.08 0.69 -5.38
CA GLY A 181 11.12 1.79 -5.31
C GLY A 181 11.52 3.01 -6.13
N ALA A 182 12.81 3.36 -6.16
CA ALA A 182 13.32 4.45 -6.99
C ALA A 182 13.20 4.15 -8.49
N ALA A 183 13.42 2.90 -8.89
CA ALA A 183 13.22 2.43 -10.27
C ALA A 183 11.75 2.26 -10.65
N SER A 184 10.83 2.40 -9.70
CA SER A 184 9.41 2.15 -9.94
C SER A 184 8.82 3.10 -10.97
N GLY A 185 9.29 4.35 -11.07
CA GLY A 185 8.69 5.41 -11.89
C GLY A 185 8.71 5.19 -13.40
N GLY A 186 9.59 4.34 -13.93
CA GLY A 186 9.59 3.96 -15.34
C GLY A 186 9.11 2.54 -15.58
N TRP A 187 8.50 1.86 -14.59
CA TRP A 187 8.12 0.46 -14.73
C TRP A 187 6.93 0.25 -15.69
N ASP A 188 7.22 -0.10 -16.94
CA ASP A 188 6.18 -0.48 -17.90
C ASP A 188 6.64 -1.66 -18.77
N LEU A 189 6.03 -2.83 -18.57
CA LEU A 189 6.37 -4.03 -19.32
C LEU A 189 6.00 -3.93 -20.80
N SER A 190 5.02 -3.11 -21.16
CA SER A 190 4.57 -2.95 -22.54
C SER A 190 5.56 -2.15 -23.40
N ARG A 191 6.45 -1.37 -22.76
CA ARG A 191 7.41 -0.46 -23.41
C ARG A 191 8.87 -0.90 -23.25
N ILE A 192 9.13 -2.13 -22.85
CA ILE A 192 10.50 -2.65 -22.65
C ILE A 192 11.28 -2.77 -23.97
N THR A 193 10.60 -2.94 -25.11
CA THR A 193 11.27 -3.08 -26.41
C THR A 193 11.96 -1.77 -26.79
N VAL A 194 13.25 -1.84 -27.12
CA VAL A 194 14.02 -0.68 -27.59
C VAL A 194 13.54 -0.33 -29.01
N PRO A 195 12.97 0.86 -29.24
CA PRO A 195 12.50 1.23 -30.56
C PRO A 195 13.67 1.42 -31.53
N GLN A 196 13.43 1.13 -32.80
CA GLN A 196 14.42 1.38 -33.86
C GLN A 196 14.58 2.89 -34.07
N LEU A 197 15.82 3.33 -34.29
CA LEU A 197 16.11 4.75 -34.46
C LEU A 197 15.34 5.30 -35.68
N GLY A 198 14.53 6.34 -35.47
CA GLY A 198 13.74 6.98 -36.53
C GLY A 198 12.34 6.41 -36.76
N THR A 199 11.90 5.38 -36.02
CA THR A 199 10.55 4.79 -36.21
C THR A 199 9.49 5.30 -35.23
N VAL A 200 9.89 5.95 -34.13
CA VAL A 200 8.97 6.44 -33.08
C VAL A 200 9.28 7.88 -32.71
N SER A 201 8.31 8.53 -32.05
CA SER A 201 8.48 9.89 -31.54
C SER A 201 9.61 9.95 -30.49
N GLY A 202 10.21 11.15 -30.31
CA GLY A 202 11.21 11.36 -29.27
C GLY A 202 10.71 11.01 -27.87
N ALA A 203 9.44 11.32 -27.56
CA ALA A 203 8.84 11.02 -26.26
C ALA A 203 8.72 9.51 -26.01
N ASP A 204 8.28 8.73 -27.01
CA ASP A 204 8.16 7.28 -26.89
C ASP A 204 9.53 6.60 -26.74
N SER A 205 10.55 7.12 -27.43
CA SER A 205 11.92 6.63 -27.28
C SER A 205 12.47 6.83 -25.87
N VAL A 206 12.15 7.97 -25.23
CA VAL A 206 12.53 8.25 -23.84
C VAL A 206 11.78 7.33 -22.88
N ALA A 207 10.47 7.14 -23.08
CA ALA A 207 9.67 6.25 -22.25
C ALA A 207 10.16 4.79 -22.32
N ALA A 208 10.49 4.29 -23.52
CA ALA A 208 11.04 2.95 -23.69
C ALA A 208 12.43 2.79 -23.06
N ALA A 209 13.29 3.81 -23.18
CA ALA A 209 14.60 3.81 -22.51
C ALA A 209 14.46 3.81 -20.98
N GLN A 210 13.51 4.59 -20.43
CA GLN A 210 13.18 4.60 -19.01
C GLN A 210 12.63 3.25 -18.54
N ALA A 211 11.77 2.60 -19.34
CA ALA A 211 11.25 1.26 -19.04
C ALA A 211 12.33 0.19 -19.04
N GLY A 212 13.21 0.18 -20.04
CA GLY A 212 14.36 -0.71 -20.09
C GLY A 212 15.32 -0.52 -18.91
N GLY A 213 15.61 0.74 -18.55
CA GLY A 213 16.45 1.08 -17.39
C GLY A 213 15.82 0.64 -16.07
N SER A 214 14.53 0.94 -15.87
CA SER A 214 13.77 0.57 -14.67
C SER A 214 13.72 -0.94 -14.49
N PHE A 215 13.43 -1.69 -15.55
CA PHE A 215 13.45 -3.14 -15.51
C PHE A 215 14.83 -3.68 -15.12
N LEU A 216 15.90 -3.15 -15.72
CA LEU A 216 17.27 -3.59 -15.42
C LEU A 216 17.63 -3.34 -13.96
N THR A 217 17.30 -2.16 -13.42
CA THR A 217 17.55 -1.84 -12.00
C THR A 217 16.80 -2.79 -11.08
N VAL A 218 15.52 -3.05 -11.36
CA VAL A 218 14.71 -4.01 -10.58
C VAL A 218 15.29 -5.42 -10.67
N ALA A 219 15.70 -5.87 -11.87
CA ALA A 219 16.31 -7.17 -12.08
C ALA A 219 17.61 -7.36 -11.28
N ILE A 220 18.50 -6.36 -11.31
CA ILE A 220 19.75 -6.38 -10.53
C ILE A 220 19.44 -6.44 -9.04
N ALA A 221 18.49 -5.64 -8.56
CA ALA A 221 18.11 -5.62 -7.16
C ALA A 221 17.51 -6.96 -6.69
N ILE A 222 16.68 -7.61 -7.51
CA ILE A 222 16.16 -8.97 -7.25
C ILE A 222 17.32 -9.98 -7.18
N ALA A 223 18.23 -9.97 -8.15
CA ALA A 223 19.37 -10.90 -8.18
C ALA A 223 20.26 -10.76 -6.94
N LEU A 224 20.53 -9.53 -6.51
CA LEU A 224 21.26 -9.23 -5.28
C LEU A 224 20.47 -9.67 -4.04
N ASN A 225 19.16 -9.44 -4.00
CA ASN A 225 18.30 -9.87 -2.90
C ASN A 225 18.35 -11.40 -2.74
N HIS A 226 18.24 -12.14 -3.84
CA HIS A 226 18.32 -13.62 -3.84
C HIS A 226 19.71 -14.12 -3.46
N SER A 227 20.77 -13.42 -3.87
CA SER A 227 22.14 -13.75 -3.47
C SER A 227 22.34 -13.56 -1.97
N LEU A 228 21.86 -12.45 -1.39
CA LEU A 228 21.93 -12.20 0.06
C LEU A 228 21.14 -13.26 0.85
N LEU A 229 19.91 -13.55 0.43
CA LEU A 229 19.10 -14.61 1.05
C LEU A 229 19.76 -15.98 0.92
N CYS A 230 20.37 -16.29 -0.24
CA CYS A 230 21.11 -17.53 -0.43
C CYS A 230 22.30 -17.63 0.54
N MET A 231 23.07 -16.56 0.71
CA MET A 231 24.17 -16.49 1.69
C MET A 231 23.66 -16.73 3.13
N GLN A 232 22.53 -16.12 3.48
CA GLN A 232 21.88 -16.32 4.77
C GLN A 232 21.42 -17.77 5.00
N TYR A 233 20.84 -18.43 3.99
CA TYR A 233 20.47 -19.84 4.08
C TYR A 233 21.71 -20.76 4.14
N ILE A 234 22.78 -20.45 3.41
CA ILE A 234 24.06 -21.17 3.51
C ILE A 234 24.64 -21.05 4.92
N MET A 235 24.60 -19.86 5.51
CA MET A 235 25.00 -19.64 6.91
C MET A 235 24.21 -20.54 7.85
N VAL A 236 22.87 -20.60 7.71
CA VAL A 236 21.99 -21.48 8.48
C VAL A 236 22.37 -22.96 8.29
N VAL A 237 22.70 -23.40 7.07
CA VAL A 237 23.19 -24.77 6.81
C VAL A 237 24.50 -25.05 7.55
N VAL A 238 25.48 -24.14 7.49
CA VAL A 238 26.80 -24.33 8.14
C VAL A 238 26.65 -24.40 9.65
N VAL A 239 25.91 -23.46 10.24
CA VAL A 239 25.69 -23.40 11.69
C VAL A 239 24.81 -24.56 12.15
N GLY A 240 23.78 -24.93 11.39
CA GLY A 240 22.91 -26.08 11.66
C GLY A 240 23.68 -27.39 11.66
N ARG A 241 24.58 -27.61 10.70
CA ARG A 241 25.46 -28.79 10.67
C ARG A 241 26.34 -28.87 11.91
N LYS A 242 26.95 -27.75 12.32
CA LYS A 242 27.78 -27.69 13.54
C LYS A 242 26.97 -28.00 14.81
N ALA A 243 25.69 -27.65 14.83
CA ALA A 243 24.78 -27.93 15.94
C ALA A 243 24.06 -29.29 15.84
N GLY A 244 24.37 -30.12 14.84
CA GLY A 244 23.73 -31.44 14.65
C GLY A 244 22.27 -31.39 14.18
N ARG A 245 21.83 -30.27 13.58
CA ARG A 245 20.44 -30.08 13.09
C ARG A 245 20.26 -30.53 11.64
N PRO A 246 19.05 -30.98 11.25
CA PRO A 246 18.76 -31.30 9.85
C PRO A 246 18.85 -30.04 8.98
N THR A 247 19.61 -30.12 7.89
CA THR A 247 19.88 -28.97 7.01
C THR A 247 19.23 -29.07 5.63
N ALA A 248 18.33 -30.04 5.42
CA ALA A 248 17.71 -30.28 4.13
C ALA A 248 16.83 -29.09 3.67
N SER A 249 15.95 -28.57 4.54
CA SER A 249 15.11 -27.39 4.24
C SER A 249 15.92 -26.15 3.87
N PRO A 250 16.85 -25.66 4.72
CA PRO A 250 17.61 -24.46 4.39
C PRO A 250 18.54 -24.67 3.17
N ALA A 251 19.05 -25.89 2.94
CA ALA A 251 19.82 -26.19 1.74
C ALA A 251 18.95 -26.16 0.47
N LEU A 252 17.72 -26.67 0.53
CA LEU A 252 16.78 -26.61 -0.59
C LEU A 252 16.38 -25.16 -0.91
N SER A 253 16.13 -24.34 0.10
CA SER A 253 15.89 -22.90 -0.09
C SER A 253 17.09 -22.21 -0.74
N ALA A 254 18.32 -22.45 -0.26
CA ALA A 254 19.54 -21.90 -0.87
C ALA A 254 19.72 -22.34 -2.33
N ALA A 255 19.46 -23.61 -2.64
CA ALA A 255 19.54 -24.14 -3.99
C ALA A 255 18.50 -23.47 -4.90
N SER A 256 17.24 -23.35 -4.45
CA SER A 256 16.19 -22.68 -5.21
C SER A 256 16.52 -21.22 -5.49
N LEU A 257 17.00 -20.47 -4.48
CA LEU A 257 17.40 -19.06 -4.62
C LEU A 257 18.58 -18.88 -5.58
N SER A 258 19.50 -19.85 -5.63
CA SER A 258 20.62 -19.82 -6.57
C SER A 258 20.13 -19.99 -8.02
N VAL A 259 19.16 -20.89 -8.23
CA VAL A 259 18.51 -21.06 -9.52
C VAL A 259 17.74 -19.80 -9.90
N THR A 260 16.93 -19.23 -9.01
CA THR A 260 16.13 -18.03 -9.32
C THR A 260 17.02 -16.82 -9.56
N CYS A 261 18.10 -16.65 -8.80
CA CYS A 261 19.13 -15.64 -9.08
C CYS A 261 19.71 -15.78 -10.50
N SER A 262 20.01 -17.01 -10.93
CA SER A 262 20.51 -17.27 -12.29
C SER A 262 19.50 -16.87 -13.37
N PHE A 263 18.21 -17.21 -13.19
CA PHE A 263 17.13 -16.81 -14.10
C PHE A 263 16.99 -15.28 -14.21
N VAL A 264 17.10 -14.57 -13.08
CA VAL A 264 17.01 -13.11 -13.05
C VAL A 264 18.22 -12.46 -13.72
N ILE A 265 19.43 -13.00 -13.53
CA ILE A 265 20.65 -12.55 -14.22
C ILE A 265 20.48 -12.73 -15.74
N VAL A 266 19.95 -13.87 -16.18
CA VAL A 266 19.65 -14.11 -17.60
C VAL A 266 18.63 -13.10 -18.12
N ALA A 267 17.54 -12.84 -17.37
CA ALA A 267 16.55 -11.82 -17.73
C ALA A 267 17.18 -10.43 -17.86
N ALA A 268 18.06 -10.05 -16.93
CA ALA A 268 18.76 -8.77 -16.97
C ALA A 268 19.67 -8.64 -18.20
N ALA A 269 20.37 -9.73 -18.56
CA ALA A 269 21.35 -9.76 -19.65
C ALA A 269 20.73 -9.79 -21.06
N ILE A 270 19.49 -10.28 -21.21
CA ILE A 270 18.82 -10.33 -22.51
C ILE A 270 18.53 -8.89 -23.03
N PRO A 271 18.98 -8.54 -24.25
CA PRO A 271 18.67 -7.26 -24.86
C PRO A 271 17.26 -7.31 -25.48
N ALA A 272 16.39 -6.37 -25.11
CA ALA A 272 15.02 -6.28 -25.61
C ALA A 272 14.93 -5.57 -26.97
N ARG A 273 15.63 -6.10 -28.00
CA ARG A 273 15.66 -5.51 -29.36
C ARG A 273 14.48 -5.93 -30.23
N THR A 274 13.84 -7.03 -29.88
CA THR A 274 12.68 -7.60 -30.58
C THR A 274 11.65 -8.03 -29.54
N ASP A 275 10.38 -8.11 -29.93
CA ASP A 275 9.30 -8.49 -29.02
C ASP A 275 9.49 -9.90 -28.45
N GLY A 276 10.06 -10.83 -29.23
CA GLY A 276 10.40 -12.17 -28.74
C GLY A 276 11.46 -12.16 -27.64
N LEU A 277 12.48 -11.29 -27.74
CA LEU A 277 13.50 -11.14 -26.70
C LEU A 277 12.97 -10.39 -25.47
N ALA A 278 12.10 -9.40 -25.66
CA ALA A 278 11.40 -8.72 -24.57
C ALA A 278 10.50 -9.70 -23.80
N ALA A 279 9.74 -10.54 -24.52
CA ALA A 279 8.93 -11.60 -23.94
C ALA A 279 9.79 -12.62 -23.19
N ALA A 280 10.90 -13.09 -23.77
CA ALA A 280 11.82 -14.00 -23.10
C ALA A 280 12.35 -13.40 -21.78
N LYS A 281 12.76 -12.13 -21.80
CA LYS A 281 13.21 -11.37 -20.62
C LYS A 281 12.16 -11.34 -19.50
N ILE A 282 10.90 -11.07 -19.85
CA ILE A 282 9.77 -11.10 -18.91
C ILE A 282 9.55 -12.53 -18.39
N VAL A 283 9.54 -13.54 -19.26
CA VAL A 283 9.32 -14.94 -18.89
C VAL A 283 10.39 -15.44 -17.93
N PHE A 284 11.68 -15.18 -18.17
CA PHE A 284 12.75 -15.57 -17.25
C PHE A 284 12.59 -14.91 -15.87
N MET A 285 12.21 -13.62 -15.84
CA MET A 285 11.94 -12.90 -14.59
C MET A 285 10.82 -13.55 -13.78
N TYR A 286 9.64 -13.77 -14.39
CA TYR A 286 8.50 -14.32 -13.65
C TYR A 286 8.62 -15.82 -13.37
N THR A 287 9.36 -16.56 -14.20
CA THR A 287 9.71 -17.95 -13.88
C THR A 287 10.53 -18.03 -12.59
N SER A 288 11.42 -17.06 -12.33
CA SER A 288 12.15 -16.98 -11.06
C SER A 288 11.19 -16.84 -9.86
N VAL A 289 10.20 -15.95 -9.96
CA VAL A 289 9.17 -15.76 -8.92
C VAL A 289 8.37 -17.05 -8.68
N LEU A 290 7.98 -17.75 -9.76
CA LEU A 290 7.25 -19.02 -9.66
C LEU A 290 8.08 -20.11 -8.98
N ILE A 291 9.40 -20.19 -9.25
CA ILE A 291 10.29 -21.14 -8.59
C ILE A 291 10.42 -20.82 -7.10
N ASP A 292 10.53 -19.55 -6.71
CA ASP A 292 10.62 -19.15 -5.30
C ASP A 292 9.34 -19.50 -4.53
N MET A 293 8.17 -19.15 -5.08
CA MET A 293 6.88 -19.47 -4.46
C MET A 293 6.63 -20.99 -4.46
N GLY A 294 7.01 -21.67 -5.55
CA GLY A 294 6.92 -23.12 -5.69
C GLY A 294 7.82 -23.87 -4.71
N SER A 295 9.01 -23.37 -4.41
CA SER A 295 9.93 -24.00 -3.45
C SER A 295 9.41 -23.90 -2.01
N ILE A 296 8.81 -22.77 -1.65
CA ILE A 296 8.13 -22.60 -0.35
C ILE A 296 6.97 -23.58 -0.25
N LEU A 297 6.11 -23.63 -1.28
CA LEU A 297 4.98 -24.55 -1.36
C LEU A 297 5.41 -26.01 -1.23
N PHE A 298 6.39 -26.43 -2.02
CA PHE A 298 6.92 -27.78 -2.00
C PHE A 298 7.39 -28.17 -0.60
N GLN A 299 8.13 -27.29 0.09
CA GLN A 299 8.60 -27.57 1.44
C GLN A 299 7.46 -27.69 2.47
N VAL A 300 6.39 -26.91 2.33
CA VAL A 300 5.18 -27.03 3.17
C VAL A 300 4.51 -28.38 2.96
N LEU A 301 4.27 -28.76 1.70
CA LEU A 301 3.56 -30.00 1.36
C LEU A 301 4.33 -31.26 1.79
N TRP A 302 5.66 -31.24 1.69
CA TRP A 302 6.52 -32.33 2.12
C TRP A 302 6.81 -32.35 3.63
N GLY A 303 6.36 -31.35 4.38
CA GLY A 303 6.62 -31.26 5.83
C GLY A 303 8.11 -31.15 6.18
N VAL A 304 8.95 -30.71 5.24
CA VAL A 304 10.41 -30.60 5.41
C VAL A 304 10.79 -29.31 6.14
N GLN A 305 9.88 -28.33 6.21
CA GLN A 305 10.15 -27.04 6.85
C GLN A 305 10.37 -27.14 8.35
N VAL A 306 11.28 -26.30 8.85
CA VAL A 306 11.36 -26.00 10.27
C VAL A 306 10.04 -25.36 10.72
N PRO A 307 9.41 -25.88 11.79
CA PRO A 307 8.10 -25.41 12.24
C PRO A 307 8.15 -23.93 12.63
N VAL A 308 7.19 -23.16 12.12
CA VAL A 308 6.98 -21.75 12.48
C VAL A 308 5.88 -21.66 13.52
N ARG A 309 6.01 -20.72 14.45
CA ARG A 309 4.93 -20.39 15.39
C ARG A 309 3.84 -19.62 14.65
N TRP A 310 2.62 -20.16 14.60
CA TRP A 310 1.47 -19.59 13.87
C TRP A 310 1.19 -18.13 14.19
N HIS A 311 1.40 -17.70 15.45
CA HIS A 311 1.21 -16.31 15.84
C HIS A 311 2.12 -15.34 15.09
N ARG A 312 3.35 -15.75 14.71
CA ARG A 312 4.28 -14.88 13.97
C ARG A 312 3.81 -14.65 12.55
N VAL A 313 3.37 -15.70 11.86
CA VAL A 313 2.77 -15.54 10.52
C VAL A 313 1.60 -14.56 10.60
N ALA A 314 0.71 -14.78 11.57
CA ALA A 314 -0.46 -13.94 11.80
C ALA A 314 -0.09 -12.47 12.08
N GLU A 315 0.92 -12.22 12.91
CA GLU A 315 1.44 -10.89 13.25
C GLU A 315 2.00 -10.18 12.02
N ARG A 316 2.81 -10.86 11.21
CA ARG A 316 3.51 -10.28 10.05
C ARG A 316 2.57 -9.94 8.89
N TYR A 317 1.61 -10.81 8.59
CA TYR A 317 0.58 -10.49 7.60
C TYR A 317 -0.38 -9.41 8.13
N GLY A 318 -0.69 -9.42 9.43
CA GLY A 318 -1.49 -8.39 10.09
C GLY A 318 -0.83 -7.01 10.06
N SER A 319 0.48 -6.92 10.34
CA SER A 319 1.24 -5.68 10.25
C SER A 319 1.26 -5.14 8.82
N LEU A 320 1.52 -5.99 7.82
CA LEU A 320 1.50 -5.58 6.41
C LEU A 320 0.11 -5.05 5.99
N THR A 321 -0.97 -5.72 6.39
CA THR A 321 -2.34 -5.24 6.15
C THR A 321 -2.58 -3.85 6.75
N LEU A 322 -2.14 -3.62 8.00
CA LEU A 322 -2.27 -2.31 8.65
C LEU A 322 -1.44 -1.23 7.94
N ILE A 323 -0.26 -1.57 7.45
CA ILE A 323 0.59 -0.66 6.68
C ILE A 323 -0.09 -0.28 5.36
N ILE A 324 -0.69 -1.23 4.64
CA ILE A 324 -1.45 -0.96 3.41
C ILE A 324 -2.62 -0.01 3.70
N LEU A 325 -3.38 -0.24 4.78
CA LEU A 325 -4.44 0.67 5.23
C LEU A 325 -3.88 2.06 5.57
N GLY A 326 -2.76 2.13 6.28
CA GLY A 326 -2.07 3.38 6.61
C GLY A 326 -1.67 4.19 5.35
N GLN A 327 -1.20 3.51 4.30
CA GLN A 327 -0.90 4.16 3.02
C GLN A 327 -2.15 4.74 2.36
N GLY A 328 -3.29 4.05 2.45
CA GLY A 328 -4.57 4.60 2.01
C GLY A 328 -4.93 5.92 2.70
N PHE A 329 -4.67 6.04 4.02
CA PHE A 329 -4.94 7.27 4.78
C PHE A 329 -4.03 8.42 4.35
N SER A 330 -2.76 8.13 4.09
CA SER A 330 -1.78 9.11 3.60
C SER A 330 -2.23 9.70 2.25
N GLN A 331 -2.60 8.83 1.30
CA GLN A 331 -3.07 9.26 -0.02
C GLN A 331 -4.38 10.06 0.06
N LEU A 332 -5.33 9.62 0.87
CA LEU A 332 -6.60 10.33 1.10
C LEU A 332 -6.35 11.74 1.67
N THR A 333 -5.41 11.88 2.60
CA THR A 333 -5.07 13.18 3.20
C THR A 333 -4.49 14.13 2.16
N THR A 334 -3.59 13.66 1.29
CA THR A 334 -3.02 14.45 0.20
C THR A 334 -4.09 14.93 -0.77
N VAL A 335 -4.98 14.04 -1.22
CA VAL A 335 -6.08 14.42 -2.13
C VAL A 335 -7.01 15.42 -1.45
N PHE A 336 -7.36 15.20 -0.18
CA PHE A 336 -8.19 16.15 0.55
C PHE A 336 -7.53 17.52 0.71
N GLN A 337 -6.24 17.58 1.03
CA GLN A 337 -5.49 18.83 1.10
C GLN A 337 -5.46 19.54 -0.27
N ASN A 338 -5.28 18.78 -1.35
CA ASN A 338 -5.31 19.32 -2.71
C ASN A 338 -6.69 19.88 -3.06
N SER A 339 -7.77 19.18 -2.70
CA SER A 339 -9.15 19.66 -2.85
C SER A 339 -9.43 20.92 -2.03
N LEU A 340 -8.94 21.01 -0.78
CA LEU A 340 -9.15 22.18 0.08
C LEU A 340 -8.38 23.43 -0.37
N THR A 341 -7.26 23.23 -1.06
CA THR A 341 -6.40 24.32 -1.53
C THR A 341 -6.53 24.59 -3.03
N GLY A 342 -7.40 23.86 -3.73
CA GLY A 342 -7.68 24.01 -5.15
C GLY A 342 -8.73 25.08 -5.46
N LEU A 343 -9.15 25.12 -6.72
CA LEU A 343 -10.32 25.90 -7.16
C LEU A 343 -11.61 25.18 -6.75
N GLY A 344 -12.65 25.95 -6.44
CA GLY A 344 -13.90 25.46 -5.88
C GLY A 344 -14.05 25.83 -4.41
N ALA A 345 -15.24 26.31 -4.06
CA ALA A 345 -15.63 26.58 -2.68
C ALA A 345 -15.40 25.36 -1.77
N ARG A 346 -15.24 25.59 -0.45
CA ARG A 346 -15.23 24.57 0.61
C ARG A 346 -16.57 23.82 0.65
N ASP A 347 -16.84 23.01 -0.36
CA ASP A 347 -18.10 22.32 -0.53
C ASP A 347 -18.21 21.22 0.54
N SER A 348 -19.30 21.27 1.30
CA SER A 348 -19.74 20.25 2.25
C SER A 348 -19.67 18.83 1.69
N THR A 349 -19.77 18.68 0.37
CA THR A 349 -19.76 17.39 -0.30
C THR A 349 -18.39 16.72 -0.32
N THR A 350 -17.29 17.48 -0.49
CA THR A 350 -15.92 16.93 -0.42
C THR A 350 -15.65 16.40 0.99
N TYR A 351 -16.09 17.13 2.03
CA TYR A 351 -16.01 16.66 3.41
C TYR A 351 -16.82 15.37 3.62
N ALA A 352 -18.03 15.29 3.06
CA ALA A 352 -18.85 14.08 3.13
C ALA A 352 -18.18 12.88 2.42
N GLN A 353 -17.55 13.09 1.26
CA GLN A 353 -16.83 12.04 0.54
C GLN A 353 -15.63 11.51 1.32
N VAL A 354 -14.84 12.39 1.94
CA VAL A 354 -13.72 12.00 2.80
C VAL A 354 -14.22 11.23 4.02
N PHE A 355 -15.32 11.68 4.64
CA PHE A 355 -15.96 10.94 5.73
C PHE A 355 -16.36 9.52 5.31
N LEU A 356 -16.99 9.37 4.13
CA LEU A 356 -17.36 8.06 3.58
C LEU A 356 -16.12 7.18 3.34
N ALA A 357 -15.04 7.73 2.78
CA ALA A 357 -13.80 7.01 2.56
C ALA A 357 -13.16 6.53 3.86
N ILE A 358 -13.07 7.38 4.88
CA ILE A 358 -12.60 7.00 6.22
C ILE A 358 -13.50 5.89 6.80
N GLY A 359 -14.81 6.01 6.62
CA GLY A 359 -15.78 4.99 7.02
C GLY A 359 -15.57 3.64 6.32
N ILE A 360 -15.28 3.63 5.02
CA ILE A 360 -14.94 2.42 4.26
C ILE A 360 -13.67 1.78 4.83
N MET A 361 -12.62 2.58 5.06
CA MET A 361 -11.35 2.10 5.62
C MET A 361 -11.50 1.54 7.04
N TYR A 362 -12.29 2.20 7.89
CA TYR A 362 -12.61 1.70 9.23
C TYR A 362 -13.39 0.38 9.19
N ASN A 363 -14.40 0.28 8.32
CA ASN A 363 -15.14 -0.96 8.14
C ASN A 363 -14.23 -2.09 7.63
N LEU A 364 -13.30 -1.79 6.73
CA LEU A 364 -12.32 -2.75 6.23
C LEU A 364 -11.40 -3.25 7.36
N TRP A 365 -10.89 -2.34 8.20
CA TRP A 365 -10.16 -2.72 9.42
C TRP A 365 -11.00 -3.63 10.31
N SER A 366 -12.27 -3.29 10.57
CA SER A 366 -13.17 -4.08 11.41
C SER A 366 -13.38 -5.49 10.84
N LEU A 367 -13.62 -5.63 9.55
CA LEU A 367 -13.79 -6.93 8.88
C LEU A 367 -12.52 -7.79 8.95
N LEU A 368 -11.35 -7.16 8.92
CA LEU A 368 -10.07 -7.86 8.94
C LEU A 368 -9.63 -8.25 10.36
N PHE A 369 -9.93 -7.44 11.38
CA PHE A 369 -9.32 -7.58 12.71
C PHE A 369 -10.29 -7.78 13.86
N SER A 370 -11.57 -7.42 13.78
CA SER A 370 -12.49 -7.50 14.93
C SER A 370 -12.65 -8.91 15.49
N ASN A 371 -12.60 -9.93 14.63
CA ASN A 371 -12.66 -11.34 15.04
C ASN A 371 -11.30 -12.04 14.96
N PHE A 372 -10.20 -11.29 14.89
CA PHE A 372 -8.86 -11.85 14.74
C PHE A 372 -8.22 -12.14 16.10
N ARG A 373 -7.96 -13.42 16.37
CA ARG A 373 -7.23 -13.90 17.54
C ARG A 373 -5.93 -14.53 17.08
N GLN A 374 -4.82 -13.89 17.44
CA GLN A 374 -3.48 -14.37 17.07
C GLN A 374 -3.08 -15.68 17.75
N GLU A 375 -3.68 -15.96 18.91
CA GLU A 375 -3.33 -17.07 19.79
C GLU A 375 -3.91 -18.41 19.34
N VAL A 376 -5.00 -18.39 18.57
CA VAL A 376 -5.70 -19.62 18.15
C VAL A 376 -4.75 -20.46 17.29
N PRO A 377 -4.47 -21.72 17.67
CA PRO A 377 -3.62 -22.60 16.90
C PRO A 377 -4.29 -22.92 15.56
N VAL A 378 -3.48 -22.96 14.50
CA VAL A 378 -3.91 -23.25 13.14
C VAL A 378 -2.99 -24.33 12.57
N ASP A 379 -3.57 -25.33 11.91
CA ASP A 379 -2.80 -26.39 11.26
C ASP A 379 -1.91 -25.83 10.14
N ALA A 380 -0.83 -26.55 9.81
CA ALA A 380 0.14 -26.10 8.80
C ALA A 380 -0.50 -25.88 7.42
N GLY A 381 -1.34 -26.81 6.95
CA GLY A 381 -2.00 -26.69 5.64
C GLY A 381 -2.98 -25.50 5.57
N ARG A 382 -3.68 -25.23 6.67
CA ARG A 382 -4.58 -24.08 6.79
C ARG A 382 -3.81 -22.76 6.88
N THR A 383 -2.68 -22.76 7.58
CA THR A 383 -1.77 -21.60 7.65
C THR A 383 -1.27 -21.22 6.26
N TRP A 384 -0.90 -22.22 5.45
CA TRP A 384 -0.50 -21.97 4.06
C TRP A 384 -1.64 -21.42 3.19
N LEU A 385 -2.84 -21.99 3.29
CA LEU A 385 -3.99 -21.47 2.55
C LEU A 385 -4.34 -20.04 3.01
N TYR A 386 -4.20 -19.76 4.31
CA TYR A 386 -4.31 -18.42 4.87
C TYR A 386 -3.29 -17.49 4.22
N GLU A 387 -2.00 -17.84 4.16
CA GLU A 387 -0.95 -17.05 3.50
C GLU A 387 -1.27 -16.77 2.03
N ILE A 388 -1.68 -17.78 1.26
CA ILE A 388 -2.03 -17.61 -0.16
C ILE A 388 -3.19 -16.65 -0.37
N ILE A 389 -4.23 -16.70 0.46
CA ILE A 389 -5.38 -15.79 0.34
C ILE A 389 -4.99 -14.34 0.64
N HIS A 390 -3.92 -14.08 1.40
CA HIS A 390 -3.47 -12.71 1.63
C HIS A 390 -2.93 -12.06 0.36
N PHE A 391 -2.30 -12.82 -0.54
CA PHE A 391 -1.78 -12.27 -1.79
C PHE A 391 -2.86 -11.53 -2.62
N PRO A 392 -3.97 -12.17 -3.03
CA PRO A 392 -5.02 -11.48 -3.76
C PRO A 392 -5.79 -10.50 -2.87
N LEU A 393 -5.87 -10.73 -1.55
CA LEU A 393 -6.55 -9.83 -0.62
C LEU A 393 -5.84 -8.47 -0.55
N HIS A 394 -4.53 -8.47 -0.31
CA HIS A 394 -3.71 -7.27 -0.25
C HIS A 394 -3.72 -6.53 -1.59
N PHE A 395 -3.67 -7.24 -2.72
CA PHE A 395 -3.79 -6.64 -4.04
C PHE A 395 -5.15 -5.94 -4.22
N SER A 396 -6.24 -6.66 -3.94
CA SER A 396 -7.60 -6.12 -4.02
C SER A 396 -7.80 -4.92 -3.08
N MET A 397 -7.21 -4.96 -1.88
CA MET A 397 -7.23 -3.83 -0.94
C MET A 397 -6.48 -2.61 -1.50
N LEU A 398 -5.29 -2.78 -2.08
CA LEU A 398 -4.55 -1.68 -2.72
C LEU A 398 -5.37 -1.04 -3.84
N LEU A 399 -5.95 -1.86 -4.72
CA LEU A 399 -6.79 -1.38 -5.80
C LEU A 399 -8.04 -0.65 -5.31
N LEU A 400 -8.66 -1.16 -4.24
CA LEU A 400 -9.81 -0.50 -3.60
C LEU A 400 -9.43 0.88 -3.04
N LEU A 401 -8.30 0.98 -2.34
CA LEU A 401 -7.83 2.25 -1.79
C LEU A 401 -7.55 3.26 -2.91
N ILE A 402 -6.89 2.83 -3.98
CA ILE A 402 -6.63 3.68 -5.15
C ILE A 402 -7.95 4.10 -5.82
N ALA A 403 -8.91 3.19 -5.99
CA ALA A 403 -10.20 3.51 -6.60
C ALA A 403 -11.02 4.50 -5.75
N VAL A 404 -10.98 4.39 -4.42
CA VAL A 404 -11.61 5.36 -3.51
C VAL A 404 -10.96 6.74 -3.66
N VAL A 405 -9.63 6.79 -3.68
CA VAL A 405 -8.87 8.04 -3.88
C VAL A 405 -9.20 8.66 -5.23
N ASN A 406 -9.15 7.89 -6.33
CA ASN A 406 -9.50 8.34 -7.67
C ASN A 406 -10.93 8.89 -7.75
N THR A 407 -11.88 8.26 -7.04
CA THR A 407 -13.28 8.70 -7.00
C THR A 407 -13.44 10.07 -6.33
N ILE A 408 -12.65 10.36 -5.29
CA ILE A 408 -12.65 11.68 -4.64
C ILE A 408 -11.96 12.70 -5.54
N THR A 409 -10.81 12.33 -6.09
CA THR A 409 -10.04 13.19 -6.99
C THR A 409 -10.87 13.65 -8.19
N ILE A 410 -11.55 12.73 -8.90
CA ILE A 410 -12.36 13.10 -10.08
C ILE A 410 -13.55 13.97 -9.70
N ASN A 411 -14.20 13.70 -8.56
CA ASN A 411 -15.31 14.51 -8.11
C ASN A 411 -14.84 15.93 -7.78
N SER A 412 -13.77 16.06 -6.98
CA SER A 412 -13.17 17.36 -6.66
C SER A 412 -12.76 18.11 -7.93
N PHE A 413 -12.08 17.42 -8.86
CA PHE A 413 -11.62 18.03 -10.11
C PHE A 413 -12.76 18.49 -11.00
N ALA A 414 -13.82 17.68 -11.15
CA ALA A 414 -14.98 18.06 -11.95
C ALA A 414 -15.59 19.37 -11.47
N TYR A 415 -15.66 19.58 -10.14
CA TYR A 415 -16.08 20.87 -9.57
C TYR A 415 -15.06 21.98 -9.84
N SER A 416 -13.77 21.72 -9.62
CA SER A 416 -12.71 22.70 -9.86
C SER A 416 -12.69 23.19 -11.31
N ILE A 417 -12.96 22.32 -12.29
CA ILE A 417 -13.00 22.69 -13.72
C ILE A 417 -14.22 23.53 -14.06
N VAL A 418 -15.40 23.17 -13.55
CA VAL A 418 -16.61 23.97 -13.77
C VAL A 418 -16.45 25.35 -13.14
N ASP A 419 -15.87 25.42 -11.95
CA ASP A 419 -15.59 26.68 -11.27
C ASP A 419 -14.55 27.51 -12.04
N ALA A 420 -13.45 26.90 -12.48
CA ALA A 420 -12.44 27.55 -13.33
C ALA A 420 -13.05 28.09 -14.63
N GLY A 421 -13.93 27.32 -15.28
CA GLY A 421 -14.65 27.76 -16.47
C GLY A 421 -15.57 28.94 -16.21
N ASN A 422 -16.33 28.93 -15.11
CA ASN A 422 -17.18 30.06 -14.73
C ASN A 422 -16.37 31.32 -14.40
N LEU A 423 -15.26 31.17 -13.68
CA LEU A 423 -14.33 32.27 -13.37
C LEU A 423 -13.70 32.82 -14.65
N PHE A 424 -13.30 31.94 -15.58
CA PHE A 424 -12.77 32.32 -16.89
C PHE A 424 -13.80 33.09 -17.74
N VAL A 425 -15.05 32.62 -17.82
CA VAL A 425 -16.12 33.35 -18.51
C VAL A 425 -16.37 34.70 -17.84
N THR A 426 -16.38 34.74 -16.50
CA THR A 426 -16.53 35.99 -15.74
C THR A 426 -15.41 36.98 -16.05
N MET A 427 -14.15 36.50 -16.12
CA MET A 427 -13.00 37.30 -16.55
C MET A 427 -13.25 37.95 -17.92
N LEU A 428 -13.69 37.17 -18.91
CA LEU A 428 -13.98 37.68 -20.25
C LEU A 428 -15.12 38.70 -20.25
N THR A 429 -16.14 38.50 -19.42
CA THR A 429 -17.22 39.50 -19.29
C THR A 429 -16.72 40.81 -18.67
N TYR A 430 -15.77 40.75 -17.73
CA TYR A 430 -15.20 41.92 -17.08
C TYR A 430 -14.27 42.70 -18.02
N ILE A 431 -13.49 41.99 -18.82
CA ILE A 431 -12.64 42.57 -19.88
C ILE A 431 -13.50 43.29 -20.91
N LYS A 432 -14.55 42.64 -21.42
CA LYS A 432 -15.49 43.25 -22.40
C LYS A 432 -16.26 44.45 -21.83
N ALA A 433 -16.39 44.53 -20.51
CA ALA A 433 -16.98 45.66 -19.81
C ALA A 433 -15.96 46.77 -19.46
N ASP A 434 -14.70 46.63 -19.91
CA ASP A 434 -13.57 47.53 -19.64
C ASP A 434 -13.36 47.79 -18.14
N MET A 435 -13.60 46.78 -17.28
CA MET A 435 -13.38 46.95 -15.85
C MET A 435 -11.87 46.98 -15.53
N PRO A 436 -11.41 47.95 -14.72
CA PRO A 436 -10.00 48.07 -14.38
C PRO A 436 -9.57 46.90 -13.48
N VAL A 437 -8.32 46.46 -13.63
CA VAL A 437 -7.74 45.37 -12.81
C VAL A 437 -7.76 45.65 -11.30
N THR A 438 -7.82 46.92 -10.91
CA THR A 438 -7.91 47.37 -9.51
C THR A 438 -9.33 47.38 -8.96
N SER A 439 -10.34 46.96 -9.74
CA SER A 439 -11.71 46.84 -9.24
C SER A 439 -11.79 45.71 -8.21
N PRO A 440 -12.57 45.87 -7.12
CA PRO A 440 -12.73 44.83 -6.11
C PRO A 440 -13.18 43.48 -6.68
N GLU A 441 -14.01 43.50 -7.74
CA GLU A 441 -14.51 42.32 -8.43
C GLU A 441 -13.38 41.57 -9.17
N VAL A 442 -12.49 42.29 -9.87
CA VAL A 442 -11.34 41.69 -10.56
C VAL A 442 -10.27 41.25 -9.55
N GLU A 443 -10.09 41.96 -8.44
CA GLU A 443 -9.19 41.54 -7.36
C GLU A 443 -9.65 40.21 -6.72
N GLN A 444 -10.96 40.06 -6.49
CA GLN A 444 -11.52 38.80 -5.99
C GLN A 444 -11.30 37.65 -6.99
N LEU A 445 -11.52 37.92 -8.28
CA LEU A 445 -11.26 36.97 -9.35
C LEU A 445 -9.78 36.57 -9.44
N ALA A 446 -8.88 37.54 -9.25
CA ALA A 446 -7.43 37.32 -9.19
C ALA A 446 -7.06 36.39 -8.03
N ILE A 447 -7.61 36.62 -6.83
CA ILE A 447 -7.37 35.77 -5.66
C ILE A 447 -7.77 34.31 -5.92
N GLU A 448 -8.89 34.09 -6.59
CA GLU A 448 -9.36 32.74 -6.91
C GLU A 448 -8.48 32.11 -8.01
N LEU A 449 -8.29 32.77 -9.15
CA LEU A 449 -7.52 32.21 -10.27
C LEU A 449 -6.02 32.04 -9.96
N ASN A 450 -5.41 32.93 -9.17
CA ASN A 450 -4.02 32.80 -8.72
C ASN A 450 -3.78 31.64 -7.74
N ARG A 451 -4.83 30.92 -7.30
CA ARG A 451 -4.65 29.60 -6.65
C ARG A 451 -4.08 28.56 -7.60
N LEU A 452 -4.30 28.74 -8.91
CA LEU A 452 -3.62 28.01 -9.96
C LEU A 452 -2.37 28.77 -10.37
N LYS A 453 -1.25 28.07 -10.49
CA LYS A 453 -0.01 28.67 -10.98
C LYS A 453 -0.06 28.79 -12.49
N THR A 454 -0.31 29.97 -13.03
CA THR A 454 -0.25 30.26 -14.47
C THR A 454 0.97 31.12 -14.79
N TYR A 455 1.36 31.16 -16.06
CA TYR A 455 2.45 32.02 -16.55
C TYR A 455 2.04 32.65 -17.88
N PRO A 456 1.71 33.95 -17.92
CA PRO A 456 1.86 34.93 -16.83
C PRO A 456 0.82 34.77 -15.69
N GLU A 457 1.03 35.51 -14.60
CA GLU A 457 0.05 35.60 -13.49
C GLU A 457 -1.24 36.29 -13.98
N PHE A 458 -2.35 36.07 -13.26
CA PHE A 458 -3.68 36.51 -13.71
C PHE A 458 -3.73 38.00 -14.07
N GLU A 459 -3.17 38.88 -13.25
CA GLU A 459 -3.24 40.32 -13.42
C GLU A 459 -2.54 40.77 -14.71
N GLN A 460 -1.40 40.15 -15.02
CA GLN A 460 -0.67 40.42 -16.25
C GLN A 460 -1.44 39.92 -17.47
N GLN A 461 -2.04 38.72 -17.37
CA GLN A 461 -2.88 38.18 -18.44
C GLN A 461 -4.13 39.05 -18.66
N TYR A 462 -4.75 39.52 -17.58
CA TYR A 462 -5.95 40.36 -17.65
C TYR A 462 -5.64 41.68 -18.38
N VAL A 463 -4.54 42.34 -18.03
CA VAL A 463 -4.09 43.58 -18.69
C VAL A 463 -3.74 43.33 -20.15
N LEU A 464 -3.11 42.20 -20.47
CA LEU A 464 -2.82 41.80 -21.86
C LEU A 464 -4.10 41.66 -22.69
N LEU A 465 -5.07 40.88 -22.19
CA LEU A 465 -6.34 40.64 -22.85
C LEU A 465 -7.18 41.92 -22.99
N GLN A 466 -7.23 42.76 -21.95
CA GLN A 466 -7.89 44.06 -22.01
C GLN A 466 -7.21 44.99 -23.02
N GLY A 467 -5.88 44.96 -23.09
CA GLY A 467 -5.11 45.71 -24.07
C GLY A 467 -5.43 45.29 -25.51
N MET A 468 -5.62 43.99 -25.76
CA MET A 468 -6.04 43.45 -27.05
C MET A 468 -7.50 43.83 -27.39
N GLU A 469 -8.43 43.70 -26.45
CA GLU A 469 -9.84 44.07 -26.63
C GLU A 469 -9.99 45.57 -26.96
N ASN A 470 -9.23 46.42 -26.28
CA ASN A 470 -9.23 47.86 -26.51
C ASN A 470 -8.39 48.29 -27.74
N GLY A 471 -7.76 47.34 -28.45
CA GLY A 471 -6.94 47.59 -29.65
C GLY A 471 -5.60 48.28 -29.38
N THR A 472 -5.17 48.36 -28.12
CA THR A 472 -3.87 48.94 -27.72
C THR A 472 -2.70 47.99 -27.92
N ILE A 473 -2.97 46.69 -27.90
CA ILE A 473 -2.01 45.60 -28.17
C ILE A 473 -2.51 44.84 -29.39
N ALA A 474 -1.62 44.57 -30.35
CA ALA A 474 -1.96 43.76 -31.52
C ALA A 474 -2.16 42.29 -31.11
N GLY A 475 -3.22 41.65 -31.63
CA GLY A 475 -3.51 40.24 -31.39
C GLY A 475 -5.01 39.97 -31.28
N ASP A 476 -5.37 38.70 -31.24
CA ASP A 476 -6.74 38.27 -31.02
C ASP A 476 -7.00 37.91 -29.55
N MET A 477 -7.87 38.67 -28.88
CA MET A 477 -8.18 38.44 -27.46
C MET A 477 -8.75 37.03 -27.22
N GLU A 478 -9.60 36.49 -28.10
CA GLU A 478 -10.23 35.19 -27.88
C GLU A 478 -9.22 34.04 -28.01
N LEU A 479 -8.32 34.08 -29.00
CA LEU A 479 -7.23 33.10 -29.14
C LEU A 479 -6.32 33.11 -27.90
N GLU A 480 -5.87 34.30 -27.46
CA GLU A 480 -5.04 34.44 -26.26
C GLU A 480 -5.76 33.93 -25.00
N ALA A 481 -7.06 34.18 -24.90
CA ALA A 481 -7.87 33.68 -23.80
C ALA A 481 -7.96 32.13 -23.79
N TYR A 482 -8.09 31.48 -24.95
CA TYR A 482 -8.04 30.00 -25.01
C TYR A 482 -6.67 29.45 -24.62
N THR A 483 -5.59 30.12 -25.00
CA THR A 483 -4.23 29.78 -24.54
C THR A 483 -4.13 29.87 -23.02
N TYR A 484 -4.68 30.92 -22.40
CA TYR A 484 -4.75 31.04 -20.94
C TYR A 484 -5.62 29.95 -20.30
N LEU A 485 -6.77 29.61 -20.91
CA LEU A 485 -7.61 28.51 -20.46
C LEU A 485 -6.85 27.18 -20.44
N ALA A 486 -6.03 26.89 -21.46
CA ALA A 486 -5.18 25.70 -21.45
C ALA A 486 -4.20 25.68 -20.27
N GLN A 487 -3.63 26.83 -19.89
CA GLN A 487 -2.79 26.91 -18.70
C GLN A 487 -3.59 26.64 -17.42
N LEU A 488 -4.80 27.20 -17.31
CA LEU A 488 -5.70 26.93 -16.18
C LEU A 488 -6.03 25.44 -16.08
N LEU A 489 -6.36 24.79 -17.20
CA LEU A 489 -6.63 23.35 -17.26
C LEU A 489 -5.41 22.55 -16.80
N TYR A 490 -4.23 22.88 -17.32
CA TYR A 490 -2.97 22.22 -16.96
C TYR A 490 -2.68 22.34 -15.46
N SER A 491 -2.79 23.56 -14.92
CA SER A 491 -2.53 23.85 -13.51
C SER A 491 -3.60 23.23 -12.58
N ALA A 492 -4.86 23.18 -13.02
CA ALA A 492 -5.92 22.47 -12.31
C ALA A 492 -5.66 20.95 -12.23
N CYS A 493 -5.16 20.35 -13.31
CA CYS A 493 -4.76 18.94 -13.33
C CYS A 493 -3.60 18.67 -12.37
N GLN A 494 -2.53 19.48 -12.44
CA GLN A 494 -1.39 19.36 -11.53
C GLN A 494 -1.82 19.49 -10.07
N LYS A 495 -2.64 20.49 -9.75
CA LYS A 495 -3.14 20.73 -8.39
C LYS A 495 -4.00 19.57 -7.88
N SER A 496 -4.84 19.00 -8.74
CA SER A 496 -5.73 17.87 -8.41
C SER A 496 -5.03 16.51 -8.49
N SER A 497 -3.74 16.46 -8.85
CA SER A 497 -2.99 15.22 -9.07
C SER A 497 -3.59 14.33 -10.17
N ILE A 498 -4.23 14.93 -11.18
CA ILE A 498 -4.72 14.23 -12.37
C ILE A 498 -3.65 14.24 -13.45
N VAL A 499 -3.39 13.07 -14.02
CA VAL A 499 -2.40 12.90 -15.07
C VAL A 499 -3.00 13.33 -16.40
N ILE A 500 -2.30 14.22 -17.09
CA ILE A 500 -2.64 14.63 -18.44
C ILE A 500 -2.15 13.54 -19.38
N THR A 501 -3.06 12.98 -20.18
CA THR A 501 -2.72 11.95 -21.18
C THR A 501 -1.80 12.53 -22.26
N SER A 502 -1.06 11.67 -22.96
CA SER A 502 -0.24 12.09 -24.11
C SER A 502 -1.06 12.89 -25.12
N ASP A 503 -2.28 12.42 -25.40
CA ASP A 503 -3.17 13.01 -26.40
C ASP A 503 -3.68 14.38 -25.95
N ALA A 504 -4.13 14.49 -24.69
CA ALA A 504 -4.51 15.79 -24.12
C ALA A 504 -3.33 16.75 -24.05
N GLY A 505 -2.14 16.26 -23.70
CA GLY A 505 -0.91 17.06 -23.70
C GLY A 505 -0.55 17.57 -25.10
N ALA A 506 -0.72 16.75 -26.13
CA ALA A 506 -0.53 17.14 -27.53
C ALA A 506 -1.56 18.17 -27.97
N MET A 507 -2.84 18.01 -27.60
CA MET A 507 -3.90 18.98 -27.89
C MET A 507 -3.65 20.34 -27.22
N LEU A 508 -3.25 20.33 -25.94
CA LEU A 508 -2.86 21.56 -25.22
C LEU A 508 -1.62 22.20 -25.83
N THR A 509 -0.63 21.40 -26.27
CA THR A 509 0.55 21.90 -26.97
C THR A 509 0.21 22.52 -28.32
N ALA A 510 -0.69 21.89 -29.08
CA ALA A 510 -1.20 22.45 -30.34
C ALA A 510 -1.92 23.79 -30.10
N LEU A 511 -2.68 23.89 -29.00
CA LEU A 511 -3.33 25.14 -28.61
C LEU A 511 -2.34 26.27 -28.28
N PHE A 512 -1.17 25.94 -27.68
CA PHE A 512 -0.08 26.90 -27.48
C PHE A 512 0.66 27.31 -28.77
N GLN A 513 0.46 26.58 -29.87
CA GLN A 513 1.14 26.82 -31.15
C GLN A 513 0.28 27.60 -32.15
N ILE A 514 -1.01 27.83 -31.88
CA ILE A 514 -1.87 28.64 -32.73
C ILE A 514 -1.32 30.07 -32.75
N ASP A 515 -1.11 30.63 -33.96
CA ASP A 515 -0.60 32.00 -34.10
C ASP A 515 -1.61 33.00 -33.53
N GLN A 516 -1.21 33.66 -32.46
CA GLN A 516 -2.03 34.61 -31.72
C GLN A 516 -2.04 36.00 -32.36
N ASN A 517 -1.05 36.31 -33.21
CA ASN A 517 -0.91 37.64 -33.78
C ASN A 517 -1.85 37.87 -34.97
N ALA A 518 -2.39 36.81 -35.59
CA ALA A 518 -3.34 36.86 -36.72
C ALA A 518 -2.91 37.78 -37.89
N THR A 519 -1.64 38.17 -37.96
CA THR A 519 -1.14 39.19 -38.90
C THR A 519 -0.72 38.63 -40.26
N ALA A 520 -0.65 37.31 -40.41
CA ALA A 520 -0.24 36.68 -41.65
C ALA A 520 -1.31 36.87 -42.76
N PRO A 521 -0.93 37.27 -43.98
CA PRO A 521 -1.88 37.39 -45.10
C PRO A 521 -2.58 36.05 -45.35
N GLY A 522 -3.92 36.03 -45.31
CA GLY A 522 -4.73 34.82 -45.51
C GLY A 522 -5.01 34.00 -44.24
N PHE A 523 -4.66 34.50 -43.05
CA PHE A 523 -5.03 33.88 -41.78
C PHE A 523 -6.55 33.97 -41.55
N ASP A 524 -7.22 32.83 -41.46
CA ASP A 524 -8.64 32.76 -41.11
C ASP A 524 -8.79 32.70 -39.59
N ILE A 525 -9.06 33.86 -38.99
CA ILE A 525 -9.22 34.02 -37.55
C ILE A 525 -10.43 33.25 -37.01
N VAL A 526 -11.48 33.09 -37.82
CA VAL A 526 -12.71 32.40 -37.40
C VAL A 526 -12.44 30.90 -37.30
N ASP A 527 -11.73 30.34 -38.29
CA ASP A 527 -11.30 28.94 -38.27
C ASP A 527 -10.31 28.67 -37.13
N ALA A 528 -9.33 29.55 -36.91
CA ALA A 528 -8.37 29.43 -35.81
C ALA A 528 -9.06 29.45 -34.43
N ARG A 529 -10.05 30.33 -34.22
CA ARG A 529 -10.84 30.36 -32.97
C ARG A 529 -11.66 29.09 -32.79
N ALA A 530 -12.27 28.57 -33.85
CA ALA A 530 -13.03 27.32 -33.80
C ALA A 530 -12.11 26.13 -33.47
N GLN A 531 -10.92 26.07 -34.06
CA GLN A 531 -9.90 25.06 -33.77
C GLN A 531 -9.38 25.16 -32.33
N ALA A 532 -9.12 26.38 -31.84
CA ALA A 532 -8.68 26.61 -30.47
C ALA A 532 -9.71 26.10 -29.45
N ALA A 533 -10.98 26.44 -29.69
CA ALA A 533 -12.10 25.99 -28.87
C ALA A 533 -12.24 24.46 -28.89
N SER A 534 -12.16 23.82 -30.06
CA SER A 534 -12.28 22.36 -30.17
C SER A 534 -11.13 21.63 -29.47
N LEU A 535 -9.87 22.10 -29.65
CA LEU A 535 -8.71 21.53 -28.98
C LEU A 535 -8.83 21.60 -27.46
N GLY A 536 -9.34 22.71 -26.92
CA GLY A 536 -9.59 22.85 -25.49
C GLY A 536 -10.63 21.84 -24.95
N VAL A 537 -11.74 21.66 -25.67
CA VAL A 537 -12.78 20.67 -25.31
C VAL A 537 -12.25 19.26 -25.39
N ASP A 538 -11.56 18.93 -26.48
CA ASP A 538 -11.07 17.58 -26.74
C ASP A 538 -9.99 17.20 -25.70
N ALA A 539 -9.11 18.14 -25.36
CA ALA A 539 -8.13 17.96 -24.29
C ALA A 539 -8.82 17.69 -22.95
N LEU A 540 -9.79 18.52 -22.56
CA LEU A 540 -10.52 18.35 -21.31
C LEU A 540 -11.33 17.05 -21.28
N THR A 541 -11.96 16.69 -22.40
CA THR A 541 -12.70 15.44 -22.57
C THR A 541 -11.78 14.24 -22.40
N SER A 542 -10.59 14.28 -23.00
CA SER A 542 -9.56 13.23 -22.86
C SER A 542 -9.07 13.09 -21.42
N ILE A 543 -8.82 14.22 -20.73
CA ILE A 543 -8.43 14.25 -19.30
C ILE A 543 -9.51 13.63 -18.41
N ILE A 544 -10.77 14.07 -18.54
CA ILE A 544 -11.89 13.56 -17.76
C ILE A 544 -12.12 12.08 -18.04
N GLY A 545 -12.07 11.68 -19.32
CA GLY A 545 -12.22 10.28 -19.73
C GLY A 545 -11.17 9.37 -19.11
N SER A 546 -9.91 9.80 -19.10
CA SER A 546 -8.81 9.07 -18.45
C SER A 546 -9.00 8.97 -16.94
N ALA A 547 -9.34 10.07 -16.28
CA ALA A 547 -9.54 10.08 -14.83
C ALA A 547 -10.73 9.19 -14.40
N LEU A 548 -11.83 9.18 -15.17
CA LEU A 548 -13.00 8.34 -14.92
C LEU A 548 -12.69 6.85 -15.06
N LYS A 549 -11.82 6.44 -15.99
CA LYS A 549 -11.40 5.04 -16.15
C LYS A 549 -10.77 4.48 -14.86
N GLY A 550 -10.08 5.31 -14.08
CA GLY A 550 -9.50 4.92 -12.79
C GLY A 550 -10.55 4.56 -11.71
N THR A 551 -11.80 5.00 -11.87
CA THR A 551 -12.89 4.69 -10.94
C THR A 551 -13.59 3.36 -11.23
N MET A 552 -13.31 2.75 -12.39
CA MET A 552 -13.98 1.51 -12.82
C MET A 552 -13.73 0.33 -11.87
N TRP A 553 -12.61 0.37 -11.17
CA TRP A 553 -12.19 -0.68 -10.26
C TRP A 553 -12.88 -0.62 -8.90
N LEU A 554 -13.60 0.45 -8.57
CA LEU A 554 -14.17 0.66 -7.24
C LEU A 554 -15.06 -0.51 -6.79
N TYR A 555 -16.06 -0.87 -7.58
CA TYR A 555 -17.01 -1.93 -7.22
C TYR A 555 -16.41 -3.34 -7.32
N PRO A 556 -15.71 -3.74 -8.41
CA PRO A 556 -15.04 -5.03 -8.47
C PRO A 556 -14.10 -5.30 -7.30
N THR A 557 -13.28 -4.30 -6.93
CA THR A 557 -12.28 -4.45 -5.87
C THR A 557 -12.91 -4.37 -4.49
N ALA A 558 -13.95 -3.56 -4.29
CA ALA A 558 -14.73 -3.58 -3.04
C ALA A 558 -15.37 -4.96 -2.81
N GLY A 559 -16.05 -5.48 -3.83
CA GLY A 559 -16.67 -6.80 -3.79
C GLY A 559 -15.67 -7.93 -3.55
N THR A 560 -14.59 -7.94 -4.34
CA THR A 560 -13.51 -8.94 -4.23
C THR A 560 -12.83 -8.88 -2.86
N THR A 561 -12.62 -7.70 -2.30
CA THR A 561 -12.04 -7.54 -0.96
C THR A 561 -12.94 -8.17 0.11
N LEU A 562 -14.26 -7.96 0.06
CA LEU A 562 -15.20 -8.60 0.99
C LEU A 562 -15.19 -10.13 0.85
N VAL A 563 -15.20 -10.64 -0.38
CA VAL A 563 -15.13 -12.08 -0.64
C VAL A 563 -13.85 -12.68 -0.08
N LEU A 564 -12.70 -12.04 -0.33
CA LEU A 564 -11.40 -12.50 0.17
C LEU A 564 -11.27 -12.35 1.69
N CYS A 565 -11.91 -11.35 2.31
CA CYS A 565 -12.01 -11.26 3.78
C CYS A 565 -12.78 -12.46 4.36
N ALA A 566 -13.87 -12.87 3.71
CA ALA A 566 -14.63 -14.05 4.12
C ALA A 566 -13.81 -15.32 3.98
N LEU A 567 -13.19 -15.54 2.82
CA LEU A 567 -12.35 -16.71 2.56
C LEU A 567 -11.17 -16.76 3.53
N ARG A 568 -10.50 -15.64 3.81
CA ARG A 568 -9.43 -15.54 4.81
C ARG A 568 -9.92 -15.96 6.20
N SER A 569 -11.10 -15.50 6.61
CA SER A 569 -11.65 -15.85 7.91
C SER A 569 -11.97 -17.34 8.00
N MET A 570 -12.62 -17.90 6.96
CA MET A 570 -12.93 -19.34 6.84
C MET A 570 -11.70 -20.23 6.98
N THR A 571 -10.56 -19.81 6.41
CA THR A 571 -9.34 -20.62 6.45
C THR A 571 -8.64 -20.61 7.80
N ARG A 572 -8.92 -19.63 8.66
CA ARG A 572 -8.27 -19.52 9.98
C ARG A 572 -8.95 -20.32 11.09
N TYR A 573 -10.28 -20.30 11.23
CA TYR A 573 -10.95 -20.96 12.37
C TYR A 573 -11.73 -22.22 11.98
N HIS A 574 -11.74 -23.24 12.85
CA HIS A 574 -12.70 -24.34 12.70
C HIS A 574 -14.05 -23.86 13.16
N PHE A 575 -14.98 -23.69 12.24
CA PHE A 575 -16.28 -23.16 12.56
C PHE A 575 -17.31 -24.28 12.67
N LEU A 576 -17.92 -24.38 13.84
CA LEU A 576 -19.07 -25.22 14.12
C LEU A 576 -20.23 -24.28 14.45
N GLY A 577 -21.35 -24.39 13.72
CA GLY A 577 -22.58 -23.64 14.01
C GLY A 577 -23.09 -22.76 12.87
N ALA A 578 -24.38 -22.41 12.96
CA ALA A 578 -25.08 -21.61 11.95
C ALA A 578 -24.59 -20.15 11.89
N THR A 579 -24.05 -19.61 13.01
CA THR A 579 -23.56 -18.23 13.12
C THR A 579 -22.57 -17.88 12.01
N HIS A 580 -21.60 -18.76 11.82
CA HIS A 580 -20.52 -18.58 10.87
C HIS A 580 -21.01 -18.57 9.43
N TRP A 581 -21.91 -19.50 9.07
CA TRP A 581 -22.46 -19.57 7.72
C TRP A 581 -23.23 -18.30 7.34
N VAL A 582 -23.93 -17.69 8.31
CA VAL A 582 -24.63 -16.43 8.08
C VAL A 582 -23.64 -15.26 7.96
N VAL A 583 -22.64 -15.18 8.85
CA VAL A 583 -21.61 -14.12 8.82
C VAL A 583 -20.88 -14.11 7.48
N HIS A 584 -20.39 -15.27 7.03
CA HIS A 584 -19.69 -15.32 5.75
C HIS A 584 -20.61 -15.37 4.55
N GLY A 585 -21.81 -15.93 4.67
CA GLY A 585 -22.84 -15.83 3.65
C GLY A 585 -23.20 -14.38 3.35
N LEU A 586 -23.27 -13.54 4.39
CA LEU A 586 -23.47 -12.10 4.26
C LEU A 586 -22.27 -11.42 3.56
N GLN A 587 -21.04 -11.72 3.98
CA GLN A 587 -19.83 -11.16 3.36
C GLN A 587 -19.68 -11.57 1.89
N LEU A 588 -19.87 -12.86 1.59
CA LEU A 588 -19.82 -13.41 0.22
C LEU A 588 -20.95 -12.85 -0.63
N GLY A 589 -22.20 -12.84 -0.13
CA GLY A 589 -23.36 -12.36 -0.87
C GLY A 589 -23.27 -10.87 -1.20
N VAL A 590 -22.99 -10.03 -0.20
CA VAL A 590 -22.81 -8.57 -0.41
C VAL A 590 -21.57 -8.29 -1.24
N GLY A 591 -20.47 -9.03 -1.00
CA GLY A 591 -19.24 -8.92 -1.78
C GLY A 591 -19.44 -9.26 -3.25
N SER A 592 -20.12 -10.37 -3.56
CA SER A 592 -20.47 -10.74 -4.93
C SER A 592 -21.42 -9.73 -5.57
N ALA A 593 -22.43 -9.24 -4.85
CA ALA A 593 -23.34 -8.21 -5.35
C ALA A 593 -22.60 -6.91 -5.70
N LEU A 594 -21.71 -6.44 -4.81
CA LEU A 594 -20.83 -5.30 -5.09
C LEU A 594 -19.91 -5.58 -6.28
N GLY A 595 -19.29 -6.75 -6.36
CA GLY A 595 -18.43 -7.12 -7.47
C GLY A 595 -19.18 -7.08 -8.82
N LEU A 596 -20.42 -7.57 -8.84
CA LEU A 596 -21.30 -7.55 -10.02
C LEU A 596 -21.76 -6.13 -10.41
N LEU A 597 -21.80 -5.17 -9.49
CA LEU A 597 -21.99 -3.75 -9.85
C LEU A 597 -20.83 -3.22 -10.73
N GLY A 598 -19.69 -3.91 -10.77
CA GLY A 598 -18.64 -3.68 -11.76
C GLY A 598 -19.10 -3.82 -13.21
N LEU A 599 -20.16 -4.60 -13.47
CA LEU A 599 -20.76 -4.72 -14.80
C LEU A 599 -21.38 -3.39 -15.29
N LEU A 600 -21.64 -2.42 -14.40
CA LEU A 600 -22.01 -1.05 -14.79
C LEU A 600 -20.90 -0.33 -15.57
N GLY A 601 -19.67 -0.86 -15.52
CA GLY A 601 -18.54 -0.42 -16.34
C GLY A 601 -18.62 -0.89 -17.80
N ILE A 602 -19.51 -1.81 -18.15
CA ILE A 602 -19.70 -2.25 -19.54
C ILE A 602 -20.43 -1.15 -20.33
N GLY A 603 -19.84 -0.70 -21.43
CA GLY A 603 -20.40 0.30 -22.33
C GLY A 603 -19.33 1.09 -23.08
N SER A 604 -19.75 2.04 -23.91
CA SER A 604 -18.82 2.91 -24.63
C SER A 604 -17.97 3.75 -23.66
N ASP A 605 -16.65 3.76 -23.87
CA ASP A 605 -15.71 4.64 -23.15
C ASP A 605 -15.84 6.11 -23.53
N ALA A 606 -16.70 6.44 -24.51
CA ALA A 606 -16.90 7.80 -24.94
C ALA A 606 -17.33 8.69 -23.77
N VAL A 607 -16.68 9.84 -23.71
CA VAL A 607 -17.09 10.98 -22.90
C VAL A 607 -17.20 12.12 -23.90
N THR A 608 -18.29 12.86 -23.86
CA THR A 608 -18.46 14.04 -24.72
C THR A 608 -18.78 15.21 -23.83
N LEU A 609 -17.94 16.23 -23.89
CA LEU A 609 -18.18 17.51 -23.25
C LEU A 609 -18.63 18.49 -24.33
N ASN A 610 -19.67 19.28 -24.01
CA ASN A 610 -20.01 20.48 -24.77
C ASN A 610 -19.94 21.63 -23.78
N TRP A 611 -19.24 22.72 -24.13
CA TRP A 611 -19.00 23.87 -23.24
C TRP A 611 -20.28 24.41 -22.58
N TYR A 612 -21.40 24.34 -23.29
CA TYR A 612 -22.68 24.88 -22.84
C TYR A 612 -23.63 23.84 -22.22
N ASP A 613 -23.34 22.54 -22.39
CA ASP A 613 -24.19 21.46 -21.88
C ASP A 613 -23.54 20.71 -20.71
N LYS A 614 -24.30 19.76 -20.17
CA LYS A 614 -23.81 18.84 -19.14
C LYS A 614 -22.83 17.84 -19.75
N LEU A 615 -21.81 17.48 -18.97
CA LEU A 615 -20.91 16.37 -19.28
C LEU A 615 -21.72 15.09 -19.57
N ASN A 616 -21.68 14.63 -20.82
CA ASN A 616 -22.41 13.45 -21.25
C ASN A 616 -21.50 12.23 -21.18
N VAL A 617 -21.82 11.33 -20.26
CA VAL A 617 -21.13 10.05 -20.08
C VAL A 617 -22.06 8.90 -20.47
N TYR A 618 -21.55 7.98 -21.28
CA TYR A 618 -22.35 6.85 -21.77
C TYR A 618 -22.34 5.66 -20.81
N ARG A 619 -21.28 5.48 -20.02
CA ARG A 619 -21.22 4.41 -19.01
C ARG A 619 -22.10 4.71 -17.79
N PRO A 620 -22.98 3.79 -17.36
CA PRO A 620 -23.76 3.95 -16.14
C PRO A 620 -22.89 4.19 -14.91
N LEU A 621 -21.74 3.52 -14.81
CA LEU A 621 -20.83 3.69 -13.68
C LEU A 621 -20.33 5.14 -13.53
N TYR A 622 -19.98 5.79 -14.64
CA TYR A 622 -19.53 7.19 -14.61
C TYR A 622 -20.65 8.12 -14.14
N LYS A 623 -21.91 7.83 -14.49
CA LYS A 623 -23.06 8.57 -13.94
C LYS A 623 -23.13 8.44 -12.43
N VAL A 624 -22.98 7.23 -11.89
CA VAL A 624 -23.03 6.99 -10.44
C VAL A 624 -21.87 7.70 -9.70
N VAL A 625 -20.68 7.71 -10.29
CA VAL A 625 -19.50 8.43 -9.77
C VAL A 625 -19.75 9.94 -9.76
N LEU A 626 -20.17 10.52 -10.89
CA LEU A 626 -20.44 11.96 -11.02
C LEU A 626 -21.64 12.43 -10.20
N HIS A 627 -22.60 11.54 -9.92
CA HIS A 627 -23.71 11.82 -8.99
C HIS A 627 -23.31 11.67 -7.51
N ARG A 628 -22.02 11.41 -7.23
CA ARG A 628 -21.46 11.29 -5.87
C ARG A 628 -22.05 10.12 -5.05
N VAL A 629 -22.68 9.14 -5.69
CA VAL A 629 -23.35 8.00 -5.02
C VAL A 629 -22.40 6.81 -4.84
N ALA A 630 -21.32 6.73 -5.63
CA ALA A 630 -20.45 5.56 -5.66
C ALA A 630 -19.86 5.16 -4.30
N LEU A 631 -19.30 6.12 -3.54
CA LEU A 631 -18.75 5.87 -2.21
C LEU A 631 -19.84 5.56 -1.18
N VAL A 632 -21.04 6.14 -1.32
CA VAL A 632 -22.18 5.86 -0.43
C VAL A 632 -22.56 4.39 -0.52
N VAL A 633 -22.64 3.84 -1.73
CA VAL A 633 -22.98 2.43 -1.96
C VAL A 633 -21.97 1.50 -1.29
N VAL A 634 -20.66 1.74 -1.47
CA VAL A 634 -19.60 0.93 -0.85
C VAL A 634 -19.65 1.05 0.67
N PHE A 635 -19.76 2.28 1.21
CA PHE A 635 -19.84 2.52 2.64
C PHE A 635 -21.04 1.84 3.30
N VAL A 636 -22.23 1.96 2.71
CA VAL A 636 -23.46 1.34 3.23
C VAL A 636 -23.32 -0.19 3.18
N ALA A 637 -22.85 -0.75 2.08
CA ALA A 637 -22.67 -2.20 1.96
C ALA A 637 -21.69 -2.74 3.01
N TYR A 638 -20.54 -2.08 3.20
CA TYR A 638 -19.55 -2.48 4.20
C TYR A 638 -20.09 -2.34 5.63
N SER A 639 -20.79 -1.24 5.92
CA SER A 639 -21.41 -1.01 7.22
C SER A 639 -22.49 -2.03 7.53
N LEU A 640 -23.32 -2.39 6.55
CA LEU A 640 -24.34 -3.44 6.67
C LEU A 640 -23.71 -4.79 7.00
N VAL A 641 -22.59 -5.13 6.37
CA VAL A 641 -21.86 -6.37 6.67
C VAL A 641 -21.29 -6.31 8.08
N VAL A 642 -20.58 -5.24 8.46
CA VAL A 642 -19.97 -5.11 9.80
C VAL A 642 -21.03 -5.16 10.92
N ILE A 643 -22.09 -4.36 10.79
CA ILE A 643 -23.19 -4.30 11.77
C ILE A 643 -23.93 -5.64 11.78
N GLY A 644 -24.23 -6.22 10.61
CA GLY A 644 -24.91 -7.50 10.49
C GLY A 644 -24.13 -8.63 11.16
N CYS A 645 -22.81 -8.71 10.94
CA CYS A 645 -21.94 -9.68 11.60
C CYS A 645 -21.92 -9.48 13.12
N SER A 646 -21.80 -8.24 13.60
CA SER A 646 -21.77 -7.93 15.04
C SER A 646 -23.10 -8.28 15.72
N MET A 647 -24.24 -7.88 15.13
CA MET A 647 -25.56 -8.19 15.65
C MET A 647 -25.80 -9.70 15.70
N TRP A 648 -25.42 -10.43 14.65
CA TRP A 648 -25.62 -11.87 14.59
C TRP A 648 -24.78 -12.61 15.64
N ASN A 649 -23.53 -12.21 15.83
CA ASN A 649 -22.67 -12.75 16.88
C ASN A 649 -23.30 -12.54 18.27
N GLN A 650 -23.80 -11.33 18.58
CA GLN A 650 -24.46 -11.05 19.86
C GLN A 650 -25.74 -11.88 20.08
N VAL A 651 -26.55 -12.06 19.03
CA VAL A 651 -27.77 -12.88 19.12
C VAL A 651 -27.43 -14.34 19.42
N PHE A 652 -26.41 -14.89 18.74
CA PHE A 652 -26.00 -16.28 18.95
C PHE A 652 -25.33 -16.53 20.29
N GLU A 653 -24.45 -15.63 20.76
CA GLU A 653 -23.87 -15.72 22.09
C GLU A 653 -24.96 -15.76 23.17
N ARG A 654 -26.02 -14.96 23.03
CA ARG A 654 -27.18 -15.01 23.93
C ARG A 654 -27.96 -16.32 23.84
N CYS A 655 -28.07 -16.92 22.66
CA CYS A 655 -28.76 -18.20 22.47
C CYS A 655 -27.95 -19.36 23.04
N GLU A 656 -26.66 -19.48 22.71
CA GLU A 656 -25.77 -20.51 23.26
C GLU A 656 -25.68 -20.44 24.78
N TRP A 657 -25.62 -19.22 25.33
CA TRP A 657 -25.69 -19.00 26.77
C TRP A 657 -26.96 -19.61 27.38
N LYS A 658 -28.12 -19.39 26.76
CA LYS A 658 -29.39 -19.99 27.21
C LYS A 658 -29.38 -21.52 27.12
N THR A 659 -28.81 -22.09 26.06
CA THR A 659 -28.72 -23.55 25.90
C THR A 659 -27.79 -24.17 26.92
N CYS A 660 -26.61 -23.56 27.14
CA CYS A 660 -25.65 -23.99 28.16
C CYS A 660 -26.25 -23.86 29.57
N TRP A 661 -26.97 -22.77 29.85
CA TRP A 661 -27.67 -22.58 31.12
C TRP A 661 -28.76 -23.63 31.36
N ARG A 662 -29.56 -23.95 30.33
CA ARG A 662 -30.55 -25.04 30.41
C ARG A 662 -29.90 -26.40 30.62
N ARG A 663 -28.77 -26.68 29.96
CA ARG A 663 -28.01 -27.92 30.14
C ARG A 663 -27.47 -28.05 31.56
N ARG A 664 -26.80 -27.01 32.09
CA ARG A 664 -26.34 -26.97 33.49
C ARG A 664 -27.47 -27.04 34.50
N LYS A 665 -28.66 -26.56 34.16
CA LYS A 665 -29.85 -26.68 35.02
C LYS A 665 -30.37 -28.12 35.02
N ARG A 666 -30.36 -28.83 33.89
CA ARG A 666 -30.70 -30.26 33.84
C ARG A 666 -29.68 -31.11 34.58
N GLU A 667 -28.39 -30.90 34.33
CA GLU A 667 -27.30 -31.61 35.01
C GLU A 667 -27.42 -31.44 36.54
N ARG A 668 -27.73 -30.24 37.05
CA ARG A 668 -27.98 -30.03 38.48
C ARG A 668 -29.22 -30.75 39.03
N VAL A 669 -30.30 -30.84 38.25
CA VAL A 669 -31.51 -31.55 38.69
C VAL A 669 -31.30 -33.06 38.68
N GLU A 670 -30.52 -33.58 37.72
CA GLU A 670 -30.11 -35.00 37.67
C GLU A 670 -29.17 -35.35 38.82
N ASP A 671 -28.20 -34.47 39.14
CA ASP A 671 -27.30 -34.63 40.29
C ASP A 671 -28.03 -34.55 41.65
N GLU A 672 -29.14 -33.81 41.76
CA GLU A 672 -29.97 -33.75 42.98
C GLU A 672 -30.94 -34.94 43.12
N ALA A 673 -31.20 -35.68 42.04
CA ALA A 673 -32.10 -36.82 42.02
C ALA A 673 -31.40 -38.17 42.26
N LEU A 674 -30.07 -38.23 42.08
CA LEU A 674 -29.18 -39.36 42.41
C LEU A 674 -28.69 -39.25 43.86
#